data_AF-A0A9P0B2M4-F1
#
_entry.id   AF-A0A9P0B2M4-F1
#
_cell.length_a   1.000
_cell.length_b   1.000
_cell.length_c   1.000
_cell.angle_alpha   90.00
_cell.angle_beta   90.00
_cell.angle_gamma   90.00
#
_symmetry.space_group_name_H-M   'P 1'
#
loop_
_entity.id
_entity.type
_entity.pdbx_description
1 polymer ?
#
loop_
_entity_poly.entity_id
_entity_poly.type
_entity_poly.pdbx_seq_one_letter_code
_entity_poly.pdbx_strand_id
1 'polypeptide(L)'
;MKISTKICTSKVFNFNSYYTSSHNKYKNFFFILLFLILLISVLFIFSLSWSSYDESKKFEKVKLVNIYNLPEVIIKSGTPTKPRNVHCTHWNCFNIYKCGHSAFDRISVYVYPLKKYVDEDGVPATELMSKEYYQLLEAVINSKYYTANPNKACILIPSIDTLNQGRLRSNLTSKALNSLPHWNGGENHLIFNLISGSSPDFAPVVELDIGNALLAGAGFDTYSFREGFDIPLPLYSPVAHLGKVDHIQRNRTWLITSSQININPHFLNELQKLSYQHRNQIQILDACAGIGNYTQRCDVSSESEHAYPQLLQESTFCMVFRGERMAQFALLEALAANCIPIFVIDGAVLPFKNVIDWKHSAIFVMEDYLGTVIDVVSTISSKRVRELQSSVKFIYDKYFSSIEKIVITSLDVVQDRIYPQWRKVYDQTNLVRREDNSNPLFFPITAPKSHGFTAVILTYDRIESLFTLIERLSKVPSLMKVLVVWNNQKKSPPPLSEFPAILKPIRLIRTKENKLSNRFLPFKEIETEAVLHIDDDIVMLTSDEVEFAYEVWREFPDRIVGFPSRMHKWDNITSTWKYESEWTNEISMVLTGAAFLHKYWSYLYTKGMPSNLKDWVDDHMNCEDIAMNFLVANATNKPPIKVTPRKKFKCPECINNEMLSADLGHMVERTQCINRFTKAFGRMPLKSVEFRADPVLFKDPFPEKLKRFNDIGSL
;
A
#
# COMPACT_ATOMS: atom_id res chain seq x y z
N MET A 1 -73.31 5.35 -16.88
CA MET A 1 -73.65 4.24 -17.79
C MET A 1 -72.36 3.46 -18.02
N LYS A 2 -72.24 2.16 -17.68
CA LYS A 2 -72.87 0.93 -18.22
C LYS A 2 -72.37 0.51 -19.64
N ILE A 3 -71.58 -0.59 -19.67
CA ILE A 3 -71.68 -1.76 -20.59
C ILE A 3 -71.23 -1.57 -22.07
N SER A 4 -70.59 -2.54 -22.80
CA SER A 4 -69.66 -3.65 -22.45
C SER A 4 -69.01 -4.34 -23.71
N THR A 5 -67.81 -4.94 -23.54
CA THR A 5 -67.32 -6.24 -24.09
C THR A 5 -67.27 -6.63 -25.61
N LYS A 6 -66.06 -7.06 -26.05
CA LYS A 6 -65.67 -8.39 -26.65
C LYS A 6 -65.63 -8.71 -28.18
N ILE A 7 -64.60 -9.54 -28.52
CA ILE A 7 -64.50 -10.69 -29.48
C ILE A 7 -63.86 -10.51 -30.88
N CYS A 8 -63.25 -11.61 -31.40
CA CYS A 8 -62.37 -11.72 -32.58
C CYS A 8 -62.73 -12.93 -33.51
N THR A 9 -62.29 -12.93 -34.79
CA THR A 9 -62.15 -14.08 -35.76
C THR A 9 -61.33 -13.61 -37.02
N SER A 10 -61.02 -14.36 -38.12
CA SER A 10 -60.59 -15.77 -38.41
C SER A 10 -61.15 -16.24 -39.79
N LYS A 11 -60.46 -16.86 -40.79
CA LYS A 11 -59.03 -17.09 -41.17
C LYS A 11 -58.98 -17.74 -42.61
N VAL A 12 -57.81 -17.79 -43.29
CA VAL A 12 -57.45 -18.55 -44.55
C VAL A 12 -58.21 -18.18 -45.87
N PHE A 13 -57.83 -18.55 -47.12
CA PHE A 13 -56.86 -19.54 -47.69
C PHE A 13 -56.27 -19.17 -49.10
N ASN A 14 -55.07 -19.70 -49.41
CA ASN A 14 -54.39 -20.04 -50.70
C ASN A 14 -54.87 -19.59 -52.11
N PHE A 15 -53.87 -19.33 -52.98
CA PHE A 15 -53.64 -20.12 -54.22
C PHE A 15 -52.14 -20.15 -54.61
N ASN A 16 -51.68 -21.12 -55.42
CA ASN A 16 -50.27 -21.30 -55.80
C ASN A 16 -50.11 -22.01 -57.17
N SER A 17 -48.90 -21.96 -57.75
CA SER A 17 -48.40 -22.74 -58.91
C SER A 17 -49.02 -22.48 -60.30
N TYR A 18 -48.29 -21.74 -61.15
CA TYR A 18 -47.87 -22.19 -62.50
C TYR A 18 -46.67 -21.33 -62.99
N TYR A 19 -45.98 -21.78 -64.05
CA TYR A 19 -44.77 -21.22 -64.71
C TYR A 19 -43.38 -21.56 -64.12
N THR A 20 -42.79 -22.64 -64.65
CA THR A 20 -41.41 -23.10 -64.40
C THR A 20 -40.67 -23.41 -65.71
N SER A 21 -40.01 -22.41 -66.34
CA SER A 21 -39.12 -22.67 -67.49
C SER A 21 -38.06 -21.58 -67.75
N SER A 22 -37.09 -21.44 -66.83
CA SER A 22 -35.89 -20.60 -67.04
C SER A 22 -34.70 -20.93 -66.11
N HIS A 23 -34.95 -21.61 -64.99
CA HIS A 23 -34.03 -21.56 -63.83
C HIS A 23 -32.69 -22.32 -63.96
N ASN A 24 -32.52 -23.21 -64.94
CA ASN A 24 -31.39 -24.15 -64.97
C ASN A 24 -30.09 -23.59 -65.57
N LYS A 25 -30.13 -22.57 -66.44
CA LYS A 25 -28.89 -22.02 -67.05
C LYS A 25 -28.07 -21.17 -66.07
N TYR A 26 -28.72 -20.45 -65.15
CA TYR A 26 -28.03 -19.58 -64.18
C TYR A 26 -27.51 -20.31 -62.94
N LYS A 27 -28.04 -21.50 -62.62
CA LYS A 27 -27.70 -22.24 -61.40
C LYS A 27 -26.22 -22.67 -61.39
N ASN A 28 -25.72 -23.20 -62.52
CA ASN A 28 -24.33 -23.63 -62.65
C ASN A 28 -23.36 -22.45 -62.65
N PHE A 29 -23.73 -21.31 -63.25
CA PHE A 29 -22.92 -20.08 -63.22
C PHE A 29 -22.69 -19.59 -61.78
N PHE A 30 -23.75 -19.56 -60.96
CA PHE A 30 -23.63 -19.18 -59.55
C PHE A 30 -22.76 -20.15 -58.74
N PHE A 31 -22.84 -21.46 -58.96
CA PHE A 31 -21.97 -22.43 -58.28
C PHE A 31 -20.49 -22.27 -58.67
N ILE A 32 -20.19 -22.05 -59.95
CA ILE A 32 -18.80 -21.82 -60.42
C ILE A 32 -18.24 -20.51 -59.86
N LEU A 33 -19.03 -19.44 -59.87
CA LEU A 33 -18.63 -18.14 -59.30
C LEU A 33 -18.36 -18.25 -57.79
N LEU A 34 -19.24 -18.93 -57.05
CA LEU A 34 -19.10 -19.10 -55.60
C LEU A 34 -17.90 -19.99 -55.24
N PHE A 35 -17.61 -21.03 -56.03
CA PHE A 35 -16.40 -21.84 -55.88
C PHE A 35 -15.12 -21.03 -56.15
N LEU A 36 -15.10 -20.17 -57.18
CA LEU A 36 -13.98 -19.26 -57.47
C LEU A 36 -13.73 -18.26 -56.33
N ILE A 37 -14.78 -17.64 -55.80
CA ILE A 37 -14.67 -16.73 -54.64
C ILE A 37 -14.12 -17.47 -53.42
N LEU A 38 -14.59 -18.70 -53.18
CA LEU A 38 -14.14 -19.51 -52.05
C LEU A 38 -12.67 -19.93 -52.22
N LEU A 39 -12.25 -20.36 -53.42
CA LEU A 39 -10.85 -20.64 -53.75
C LEU A 39 -9.94 -19.43 -53.53
N ILE A 40 -10.34 -18.25 -54.01
CA ILE A 40 -9.60 -16.99 -53.81
C ILE A 40 -9.50 -16.66 -52.32
N SER A 41 -10.58 -16.84 -51.55
CA SER A 41 -10.56 -16.59 -50.11
C SER A 41 -9.62 -17.54 -49.36
N VAL A 42 -9.57 -18.82 -49.74
CA VAL A 42 -8.64 -19.81 -49.18
C VAL A 42 -7.19 -19.47 -49.54
N LEU A 43 -6.91 -19.10 -50.80
CA LEU A 43 -5.57 -18.65 -51.22
C LEU A 43 -5.13 -17.38 -50.49
N PHE A 44 -6.04 -16.44 -50.26
CA PHE A 44 -5.78 -15.22 -49.49
C PHE A 44 -5.45 -15.53 -48.03
N ILE A 45 -6.25 -16.39 -47.38
CA ILE A 45 -5.98 -16.89 -46.02
C ILE A 45 -4.63 -17.64 -45.96
N PHE A 46 -4.31 -18.48 -46.96
CA PHE A 46 -3.04 -19.19 -47.01
C PHE A 46 -1.84 -18.22 -47.18
N SER A 47 -2.01 -17.16 -47.99
CA SER A 47 -0.98 -16.11 -48.14
C SER A 47 -0.77 -15.30 -46.86
N LEU A 48 -1.85 -15.01 -46.12
CA LEU A 48 -1.79 -14.38 -44.79
C LEU A 48 -1.07 -15.29 -43.78
N SER A 49 -1.42 -16.59 -43.74
CA SER A 49 -0.74 -17.57 -42.89
C SER A 49 0.74 -17.74 -43.25
N TRP A 50 1.12 -17.63 -44.52
CA TRP A 50 2.54 -17.68 -44.92
C TRP A 50 3.29 -16.37 -44.69
N SER A 51 2.57 -15.23 -44.66
CA SER A 51 3.11 -13.92 -44.26
C SER A 51 3.38 -13.79 -42.76
N SER A 52 2.91 -14.76 -41.95
CA SER A 52 3.26 -14.92 -40.53
C SER A 52 4.71 -15.38 -40.33
N TYR A 53 5.66 -14.72 -41.00
CA TYR A 53 7.08 -14.97 -40.88
C TYR A 53 7.59 -14.45 -39.53
N ASP A 54 8.02 -15.36 -38.67
CA ASP A 54 8.35 -15.08 -37.27
C ASP A 54 9.60 -14.17 -37.12
N GLU A 55 9.36 -12.87 -36.97
CA GLU A 55 10.40 -11.86 -36.71
C GLU A 55 11.24 -12.11 -35.45
N SER A 56 10.80 -12.95 -34.50
CA SER A 56 11.57 -13.21 -33.28
C SER A 56 12.96 -13.78 -33.57
N LYS A 57 13.12 -14.50 -34.68
CA LYS A 57 14.38 -15.11 -35.13
C LYS A 57 15.43 -14.10 -35.63
N LYS A 58 15.11 -12.80 -35.71
CA LYS A 58 15.99 -11.77 -36.26
C LYS A 58 16.79 -10.98 -35.21
N PHE A 59 16.53 -11.18 -33.92
CA PHE A 59 17.09 -10.37 -32.83
C PHE A 59 17.64 -11.25 -31.70
N GLU A 60 18.97 -11.37 -31.60
CA GLU A 60 19.62 -12.11 -30.50
C GLU A 60 19.64 -11.33 -29.18
N LYS A 61 19.64 -12.06 -28.05
CA LYS A 61 19.93 -11.48 -26.72
C LYS A 61 21.36 -10.93 -26.69
N VAL A 62 21.51 -9.68 -26.25
CA VAL A 62 22.82 -9.03 -26.07
C VAL A 62 23.69 -9.83 -25.09
N LYS A 63 24.93 -10.12 -25.51
CA LYS A 63 25.94 -10.86 -24.75
C LYS A 63 26.99 -9.88 -24.26
N LEU A 64 27.16 -9.73 -22.95
CA LEU A 64 28.16 -8.84 -22.34
C LEU A 64 29.54 -9.53 -22.30
N VAL A 65 30.14 -9.76 -23.47
CA VAL A 65 31.40 -10.52 -23.61
C VAL A 65 32.45 -9.67 -24.32
N ASN A 66 33.69 -9.74 -23.81
CA ASN A 66 34.88 -9.03 -24.32
C ASN A 66 34.74 -7.49 -24.40
N ILE A 67 34.63 -6.86 -23.23
CA ILE A 67 34.54 -5.39 -23.04
C ILE A 67 35.79 -4.66 -23.58
N TYR A 68 36.93 -5.36 -23.74
CA TYR A 68 38.18 -4.77 -24.20
C TYR A 68 38.22 -4.59 -25.73
N ASN A 69 37.65 -5.53 -26.50
CA ASN A 69 37.66 -5.51 -27.96
C ASN A 69 36.26 -5.25 -28.53
N LEU A 70 35.70 -4.08 -28.24
CA LEU A 70 34.40 -3.66 -28.78
C LEU A 70 34.52 -3.07 -30.19
N PRO A 71 33.52 -3.27 -31.06
CA PRO A 71 33.51 -2.65 -32.39
C PRO A 71 33.42 -1.13 -32.27
N GLU A 72 34.27 -0.43 -33.02
CA GLU A 72 34.40 1.03 -32.97
C GLU A 72 33.41 1.74 -33.89
N VAL A 73 32.98 2.94 -33.48
CA VAL A 73 32.15 3.86 -34.26
C VAL A 73 32.73 5.26 -34.17
N ILE A 74 33.16 5.79 -35.32
CA ILE A 74 33.69 7.16 -35.44
C ILE A 74 32.52 8.15 -35.47
N ILE A 75 32.53 9.09 -34.54
CA ILE A 75 31.53 10.17 -34.41
C ILE A 75 32.02 11.40 -35.16
N LYS A 76 31.29 11.78 -36.21
CA LYS A 76 31.62 12.94 -37.04
C LYS A 76 31.40 14.25 -36.27
N SER A 77 32.32 15.19 -36.43
CA SER A 77 32.35 16.49 -35.75
C SER A 77 31.05 17.28 -35.89
N GLY A 78 30.39 17.21 -37.05
CA GLY A 78 29.12 17.88 -37.36
C GLY A 78 27.84 17.15 -36.90
N THR A 79 27.93 16.13 -36.04
CA THR A 79 26.74 15.43 -35.51
C THR A 79 25.90 16.39 -34.65
N PRO A 80 24.61 16.62 -34.96
CA PRO A 80 23.76 17.53 -34.20
C PRO A 80 23.34 16.92 -32.86
N THR A 81 23.28 17.74 -31.81
CA THR A 81 22.81 17.36 -30.48
C THR A 81 21.57 18.18 -30.08
N LYS A 82 20.89 17.78 -29.00
CA LYS A 82 19.76 18.52 -28.42
C LYS A 82 19.91 18.63 -26.89
N PRO A 83 20.00 19.85 -26.32
CA PRO A 83 20.21 20.03 -24.88
C PRO A 83 19.06 19.42 -24.05
N ARG A 84 19.35 19.09 -22.79
CA ARG A 84 18.36 18.53 -21.85
C ARG A 84 17.14 19.44 -21.76
N ASN A 85 15.98 18.92 -22.13
CA ASN A 85 14.71 19.64 -22.01
C ASN A 85 14.22 19.61 -20.54
N VAL A 86 14.31 20.76 -19.88
CA VAL A 86 13.92 20.93 -18.46
C VAL A 86 12.41 20.86 -18.24
N HIS A 87 11.59 21.15 -19.27
CA HIS A 87 10.12 21.11 -19.18
C HIS A 87 9.53 19.73 -19.54
N CYS A 88 10.35 18.67 -19.51
CA CYS A 88 9.86 17.32 -19.73
C CYS A 88 9.04 16.78 -18.57
N THR A 89 7.90 16.22 -18.94
CA THR A 89 6.92 15.53 -18.11
C THR A 89 6.56 14.19 -18.77
N HIS A 90 5.84 13.33 -18.06
CA HIS A 90 5.39 12.04 -18.60
C HIS A 90 4.40 12.16 -19.78
N TRP A 91 3.89 13.36 -20.08
CA TRP A 91 2.87 13.59 -21.11
C TRP A 91 3.39 14.27 -22.39
N ASN A 92 4.55 14.94 -22.35
CA ASN A 92 5.10 15.69 -23.48
C ASN A 92 6.46 15.18 -24.00
N CYS A 93 7.22 14.44 -23.19
CA CYS A 93 8.53 13.88 -23.57
C CYS A 93 8.58 12.34 -23.55
N PHE A 94 7.50 11.68 -23.10
CA PHE A 94 7.39 10.23 -23.06
C PHE A 94 6.28 9.74 -23.97
N ASN A 95 6.60 8.74 -24.80
CA ASN A 95 5.70 8.15 -25.76
C ASN A 95 5.19 6.81 -25.22
N ILE A 96 4.06 6.88 -24.51
CA ILE A 96 3.41 5.73 -23.89
C ILE A 96 2.94 4.67 -24.90
N TYR A 97 2.68 5.06 -26.16
CA TYR A 97 2.20 4.15 -27.20
C TYR A 97 3.24 3.08 -27.58
N LYS A 98 4.54 3.38 -27.47
CA LYS A 98 5.62 2.38 -27.64
C LYS A 98 5.57 1.23 -26.62
N CYS A 99 4.89 1.42 -25.49
CA CYS A 99 4.88 0.46 -24.40
C CYS A 99 3.79 -0.62 -24.50
N GLY A 100 2.80 -0.46 -25.40
CA GLY A 100 1.67 -1.38 -25.57
C GLY A 100 1.94 -2.65 -26.37
N HIS A 101 3.21 -3.02 -26.63
CA HIS A 101 3.58 -4.18 -27.45
C HIS A 101 3.89 -5.46 -26.64
N SER A 102 3.98 -5.38 -25.31
CA SER A 102 3.93 -6.54 -24.42
C SER A 102 2.48 -7.06 -24.27
N ALA A 103 2.23 -8.10 -23.46
CA ALA A 103 0.87 -8.62 -23.22
C ALA A 103 0.09 -7.72 -22.23
N PHE A 104 0.29 -6.41 -22.35
CA PHE A 104 0.12 -5.35 -21.34
C PHE A 104 0.87 -5.57 -20.01
N ASP A 105 1.07 -6.80 -19.56
CA ASP A 105 1.54 -7.23 -18.23
C ASP A 105 2.80 -6.56 -17.65
N ARG A 106 3.70 -6.05 -18.50
CA ARG A 106 4.96 -5.42 -18.07
C ARG A 106 5.55 -4.48 -19.11
N ILE A 107 6.46 -3.59 -18.68
CA ILE A 107 7.30 -2.82 -19.61
C ILE A 107 8.34 -3.71 -20.29
N SER A 108 8.80 -3.27 -21.46
CA SER A 108 9.87 -3.92 -22.24
C SER A 108 11.08 -2.98 -22.38
N VAL A 109 12.27 -3.47 -22.10
CA VAL A 109 13.51 -2.68 -22.03
C VAL A 109 14.53 -3.28 -22.99
N TYR A 110 15.00 -2.50 -23.96
CA TYR A 110 16.07 -2.87 -24.87
C TYR A 110 17.37 -2.18 -24.45
N VAL A 111 18.47 -2.95 -24.51
CA VAL A 111 19.83 -2.46 -24.29
C VAL A 111 20.55 -2.44 -25.63
N TYR A 112 21.16 -1.30 -25.99
CA TYR A 112 21.95 -1.20 -27.23
C TYR A 112 23.17 -2.16 -27.18
N PRO A 113 23.63 -2.69 -28.32
CA PRO A 113 24.83 -3.54 -28.36
C PRO A 113 26.07 -2.76 -27.89
N LEU A 114 27.01 -3.46 -27.25
CA LEU A 114 28.27 -2.88 -26.80
C LEU A 114 29.09 -2.38 -28.00
N LYS A 115 29.51 -1.11 -27.95
CA LYS A 115 30.27 -0.39 -28.99
C LYS A 115 31.19 0.62 -28.34
N LYS A 116 32.38 0.84 -28.90
CA LYS A 116 33.28 1.92 -28.51
C LYS A 116 33.06 3.12 -29.44
N TYR A 117 32.72 4.28 -28.88
CA TYR A 117 32.51 5.50 -29.65
C TYR A 117 33.76 6.39 -29.55
N VAL A 118 34.29 6.81 -30.70
CA VAL A 118 35.54 7.59 -30.81
C VAL A 118 35.32 8.85 -31.65
N ASP A 119 36.16 9.86 -31.46
CA ASP A 119 36.29 10.99 -32.40
C ASP A 119 37.10 10.60 -33.66
N GLU A 120 37.30 11.56 -34.55
CA GLU A 120 38.01 11.36 -35.83
C GLU A 120 39.51 11.05 -35.65
N ASP A 121 40.07 11.37 -34.48
CA ASP A 121 41.44 11.05 -34.06
C ASP A 121 41.53 9.71 -33.29
N GLY A 122 40.42 8.96 -33.16
CA GLY A 122 40.36 7.64 -32.52
C GLY A 122 40.26 7.67 -30.98
N VAL A 123 40.07 8.84 -30.37
CA VAL A 123 40.03 9.01 -28.92
C VAL A 123 38.60 8.81 -28.40
N PRO A 124 38.38 8.03 -27.32
CA PRO A 124 37.02 7.59 -26.98
C PRO A 124 36.20 8.63 -26.21
N ALA A 125 34.88 8.58 -26.40
CA ALA A 125 33.89 9.44 -25.73
C ALA A 125 33.85 9.25 -24.21
N THR A 126 33.99 8.02 -23.76
CA THR A 126 34.09 7.58 -22.36
C THR A 126 35.28 6.64 -22.25
N GLU A 127 35.87 6.57 -21.05
CA GLU A 127 36.82 5.52 -20.69
C GLU A 127 36.22 4.10 -20.80
N LEU A 128 37.05 3.08 -20.55
CA LEU A 128 36.60 1.70 -20.39
C LEU A 128 35.45 1.61 -19.38
N MET A 129 34.40 0.88 -19.75
CA MET A 129 33.17 0.70 -18.96
C MET A 129 33.47 0.28 -17.52
N SER A 130 32.89 0.98 -16.54
CA SER A 130 33.06 0.64 -15.13
C SER A 130 32.40 -0.69 -14.77
N LYS A 131 32.86 -1.32 -13.68
CA LYS A 131 32.26 -2.53 -13.11
C LYS A 131 30.78 -2.30 -12.73
N GLU A 132 30.49 -1.11 -12.23
CA GLU A 132 29.16 -0.66 -11.81
C GLU A 132 28.22 -0.53 -13.02
N TYR A 133 28.71 -0.01 -14.15
CA TYR A 133 27.90 0.05 -15.37
C TYR A 133 27.73 -1.32 -16.04
N TYR A 134 28.75 -2.16 -16.01
CA TYR A 134 28.61 -3.57 -16.43
C TYR A 134 27.50 -4.28 -15.61
N GLN A 135 27.55 -4.16 -14.28
CA GLN A 135 26.54 -4.74 -13.38
C GLN A 135 25.14 -4.16 -13.61
N LEU A 136 25.04 -2.89 -13.99
CA LEU A 136 23.79 -2.25 -14.38
C LEU A 136 23.21 -2.87 -15.65
N LEU A 137 24.00 -2.99 -16.72
CA LEU A 137 23.55 -3.60 -17.98
C LEU A 137 23.20 -5.08 -17.77
N GLU A 138 23.98 -5.82 -16.97
CA GLU A 138 23.74 -7.22 -16.62
C GLU A 138 22.42 -7.40 -15.86
N ALA A 139 22.13 -6.53 -14.89
CA ALA A 139 20.85 -6.52 -14.16
C ALA A 139 19.66 -6.26 -15.08
N VAL A 140 19.77 -5.34 -16.06
CA VAL A 140 18.71 -5.15 -17.07
C VAL A 140 18.55 -6.40 -17.94
N ILE A 141 19.65 -6.92 -18.48
CA ILE A 141 19.68 -8.03 -19.45
C ILE A 141 19.20 -9.37 -18.84
N ASN A 142 19.30 -9.53 -17.53
CA ASN A 142 18.80 -10.70 -16.79
C ASN A 142 17.43 -10.46 -16.12
N SER A 143 16.87 -9.25 -16.20
CA SER A 143 15.55 -8.93 -15.67
C SER A 143 14.40 -9.52 -16.50
N LYS A 144 13.22 -9.64 -15.88
CA LYS A 144 11.94 -9.94 -16.54
C LYS A 144 11.52 -8.89 -17.60
N TYR A 145 12.19 -7.74 -17.65
CA TYR A 145 11.87 -6.61 -18.52
C TYR A 145 12.62 -6.64 -19.86
N TYR A 146 13.67 -7.44 -20.00
CA TYR A 146 14.52 -7.42 -21.20
C TYR A 146 13.79 -7.83 -22.49
N THR A 147 14.02 -7.09 -23.58
CA THR A 147 13.70 -7.48 -24.97
C THR A 147 14.93 -7.35 -25.87
N ALA A 148 15.11 -8.31 -26.77
CA ALA A 148 16.12 -8.25 -27.84
C ALA A 148 15.68 -7.39 -29.04
N ASN A 149 14.36 -7.20 -29.24
CA ASN A 149 13.81 -6.43 -30.34
C ASN A 149 13.56 -4.97 -29.90
N PRO A 150 14.22 -3.96 -30.50
CA PRO A 150 14.06 -2.55 -30.12
C PRO A 150 12.71 -1.96 -30.53
N ASN A 151 12.07 -2.46 -31.59
CA ASN A 151 10.75 -2.00 -32.04
C ASN A 151 9.64 -2.42 -31.06
N LYS A 152 9.88 -3.46 -30.25
CA LYS A 152 8.99 -3.89 -29.15
C LYS A 152 9.36 -3.27 -27.80
N ALA A 153 10.31 -2.34 -27.75
CA ALA A 153 10.82 -1.78 -26.50
C ALA A 153 10.08 -0.50 -26.08
N CYS A 154 9.53 -0.53 -24.87
CA CYS A 154 9.00 0.62 -24.17
C CYS A 154 10.11 1.60 -23.75
N ILE A 155 11.27 1.08 -23.33
CA ILE A 155 12.43 1.85 -22.83
C ILE A 155 13.72 1.42 -23.55
N LEU A 156 14.59 2.39 -23.82
CA LEU A 156 15.86 2.21 -24.52
C LEU A 156 17.04 2.65 -23.62
N ILE A 157 17.97 1.74 -23.33
CA ILE A 157 19.14 2.00 -22.47
C ILE A 157 20.43 1.91 -23.31
N PRO A 158 21.19 3.02 -23.46
CA PRO A 158 22.49 3.03 -24.14
C PRO A 158 23.50 2.05 -23.55
N SER A 159 24.47 1.63 -24.36
CA SER A 159 25.64 0.85 -23.94
C SER A 159 26.85 1.71 -23.56
N ILE A 160 26.63 3.02 -23.37
CA ILE A 160 27.65 4.03 -23.08
C ILE A 160 27.64 4.28 -21.57
N ASP A 161 28.76 4.02 -20.89
CA ASP A 161 28.94 4.36 -19.48
C ASP A 161 28.77 5.87 -19.28
N THR A 162 27.81 6.23 -18.42
CA THR A 162 27.45 7.61 -18.08
C THR A 162 27.37 7.82 -16.56
N LEU A 163 27.92 6.89 -15.75
CA LEU A 163 27.73 6.92 -14.30
C LEU A 163 28.48 8.05 -13.58
N ASN A 164 29.58 8.53 -14.14
CA ASN A 164 30.43 9.56 -13.54
C ASN A 164 30.90 10.54 -14.61
N GLN A 165 30.40 11.78 -14.53
CA GLN A 165 30.70 12.85 -15.47
C GLN A 165 32.20 13.13 -15.63
N GLY A 166 33.00 12.95 -14.57
CA GLY A 166 34.46 13.15 -14.60
C GLY A 166 35.22 12.20 -15.53
N ARG A 167 34.57 11.14 -16.03
CA ARG A 167 35.13 10.16 -16.99
C ARG A 167 34.63 10.37 -18.43
N LEU A 168 33.83 11.42 -18.66
CA LEU A 168 33.13 11.66 -19.94
C LEU A 168 33.70 12.87 -20.68
N ARG A 169 33.85 12.74 -21.99
CA ARG A 169 34.05 13.89 -22.89
C ARG A 169 32.67 14.44 -23.28
N SER A 170 32.05 15.27 -22.44
CA SER A 170 30.63 15.67 -22.54
C SER A 170 30.13 15.99 -23.97
N ASN A 171 30.89 16.74 -24.77
CA ASN A 171 30.57 17.06 -26.17
C ASN A 171 30.56 15.80 -27.07
N LEU A 172 31.58 14.96 -26.98
CA LEU A 172 31.71 13.73 -27.77
C LEU A 172 30.71 12.65 -27.31
N THR A 173 30.49 12.50 -26.00
CA THR A 173 29.47 11.60 -25.43
C THR A 173 28.06 12.03 -25.82
N SER A 174 27.79 13.34 -25.83
CA SER A 174 26.52 13.90 -26.31
C SER A 174 26.28 13.56 -27.78
N LYS A 175 27.28 13.72 -28.65
CA LYS A 175 27.19 13.33 -30.07
C LYS A 175 27.05 11.81 -30.24
N ALA A 176 27.75 11.01 -29.43
CA ALA A 176 27.63 9.55 -29.45
C ALA A 176 26.20 9.09 -29.10
N LEU A 177 25.59 9.65 -28.04
CA LEU A 177 24.19 9.40 -27.68
C LEU A 177 23.23 9.81 -28.81
N ASN A 178 23.42 11.00 -29.39
CA ASN A 178 22.58 11.49 -30.48
C ASN A 178 22.77 10.71 -31.81
N SER A 179 23.84 9.92 -31.94
CA SER A 179 24.09 9.04 -33.09
C SER A 179 23.40 7.67 -33.01
N LEU A 180 22.77 7.32 -31.87
CA LEU A 180 22.16 6.00 -31.66
C LEU A 180 20.95 5.78 -32.60
N PRO A 181 20.83 4.62 -33.30
CA PRO A 181 19.83 4.42 -34.36
C PRO A 181 18.36 4.65 -34.00
N HIS A 182 17.98 4.52 -32.73
CA HIS A 182 16.60 4.76 -32.27
C HIS A 182 16.48 5.99 -31.35
N TRP A 183 17.51 6.84 -31.25
CA TRP A 183 17.60 7.93 -30.27
C TRP A 183 16.37 8.85 -30.24
N ASN A 184 15.85 9.25 -31.42
CA ASN A 184 14.65 10.08 -31.56
C ASN A 184 14.64 11.35 -30.66
N GLY A 185 15.81 11.95 -30.44
CA GLY A 185 15.97 13.13 -29.56
C GLY A 185 15.83 12.82 -28.06
N GLY A 186 16.07 11.57 -27.65
CA GLY A 186 16.00 11.09 -26.27
C GLY A 186 14.65 10.46 -25.89
N GLU A 187 13.63 10.50 -26.75
CA GLU A 187 12.30 9.94 -26.43
C GLU A 187 12.39 8.47 -25.97
N ASN A 188 11.79 8.17 -24.82
CA ASN A 188 11.81 6.87 -24.13
C ASN A 188 13.20 6.30 -23.78
N HIS A 189 14.26 7.11 -23.85
CA HIS A 189 15.58 6.68 -23.37
C HIS A 189 15.71 6.88 -21.87
N LEU A 190 16.43 5.97 -21.21
CA LEU A 190 16.75 6.04 -19.78
C LEU A 190 18.26 6.08 -19.59
N ILE A 191 18.76 7.23 -19.12
CA ILE A 191 20.18 7.48 -18.83
C ILE A 191 20.41 7.30 -17.33
N PHE A 192 21.55 6.71 -16.95
CA PHE A 192 21.94 6.52 -15.55
C PHE A 192 23.20 7.32 -15.23
N ASN A 193 23.14 8.20 -14.22
CA ASN A 193 24.29 8.99 -13.75
C ASN A 193 24.30 9.11 -12.22
N LEU A 194 25.37 8.66 -11.55
CA LEU A 194 25.49 8.71 -10.09
C LEU A 194 26.36 9.88 -9.60
N ILE A 195 27.27 10.38 -10.43
CA ILE A 195 28.17 11.51 -10.09
C ILE A 195 28.08 12.55 -11.21
N SER A 196 27.16 13.51 -11.07
CA SER A 196 27.08 14.70 -11.92
C SER A 196 28.10 15.76 -11.52
N GLY A 197 28.32 16.73 -12.42
CA GLY A 197 29.04 17.95 -12.13
C GLY A 197 30.56 17.78 -12.05
N SER A 198 31.27 18.70 -12.69
CA SER A 198 32.71 18.88 -12.56
C SER A 198 33.03 20.11 -11.71
N SER A 199 34.25 20.20 -11.20
CA SER A 199 34.77 21.46 -10.64
C SER A 199 34.84 22.53 -11.75
N PRO A 200 34.47 23.81 -11.50
CA PRO A 200 34.17 24.39 -10.18
C PRO A 200 32.69 24.30 -9.75
N ASP A 201 31.74 24.16 -10.68
CA ASP A 201 30.32 24.45 -10.41
C ASP A 201 29.49 23.26 -9.88
N PHE A 202 30.01 22.03 -9.98
CA PHE A 202 29.43 20.80 -9.40
C PHE A 202 27.92 20.58 -9.65
N ALA A 203 27.46 20.82 -10.88
CA ALA A 203 26.05 20.77 -11.25
C ALA A 203 25.27 19.53 -10.71
N PRO A 204 24.03 19.70 -10.20
CA PRO A 204 23.19 18.62 -9.63
C PRO A 204 22.61 17.65 -10.68
N VAL A 205 22.93 17.87 -11.96
CA VAL A 205 22.47 17.10 -13.12
C VAL A 205 23.63 16.94 -14.09
N VAL A 206 23.68 15.78 -14.79
CA VAL A 206 24.75 15.48 -15.75
C VAL A 206 24.72 16.42 -16.96
N GLU A 207 25.87 16.98 -17.30
CA GLU A 207 26.04 17.96 -18.38
C GLU A 207 26.19 17.27 -19.75
N LEU A 208 25.08 16.71 -20.24
CA LEU A 208 24.97 16.01 -21.52
C LEU A 208 23.71 16.42 -22.29
N ASP A 209 23.80 16.46 -23.62
CA ASP A 209 22.68 16.75 -24.53
C ASP A 209 21.75 15.54 -24.69
N ILE A 210 21.07 15.18 -23.60
CA ILE A 210 20.17 14.03 -23.51
C ILE A 210 18.76 14.31 -24.08
N GLY A 211 18.49 15.52 -24.58
CA GLY A 211 17.20 15.93 -25.13
C GLY A 211 16.02 15.64 -24.19
N ASN A 212 15.10 14.81 -24.69
CA ASN A 212 13.88 14.38 -23.99
C ASN A 212 14.06 13.11 -23.12
N ALA A 213 15.27 12.57 -22.95
CA ALA A 213 15.48 11.34 -22.19
C ALA A 213 15.18 11.49 -20.69
N LEU A 214 14.73 10.40 -20.06
CA LEU A 214 14.61 10.27 -18.61
C LEU A 214 16.01 10.16 -18.01
N LEU A 215 16.26 10.87 -16.92
CA LEU A 215 17.48 10.73 -16.13
C LEU A 215 17.17 10.01 -14.83
N ALA A 216 17.78 8.84 -14.64
CA ALA A 216 17.88 8.18 -13.36
C ALA A 216 19.24 8.56 -12.74
N GLY A 217 19.24 9.36 -11.68
CA GLY A 217 20.50 9.85 -11.13
C GLY A 217 20.46 10.31 -9.69
N ALA A 218 21.66 10.39 -9.10
CA ALA A 218 21.87 10.84 -7.73
C ALA A 218 22.33 12.31 -7.73
N GLY A 219 21.98 13.06 -6.69
CA GLY A 219 22.46 14.43 -6.48
C GLY A 219 21.50 15.53 -6.95
N PHE A 220 20.28 15.17 -7.33
CA PHE A 220 19.22 16.12 -7.67
C PHE A 220 18.87 17.06 -6.51
N ASP A 221 18.75 18.35 -6.83
CA ASP A 221 18.04 19.32 -6.01
C ASP A 221 16.59 19.51 -6.52
N THR A 222 15.81 20.32 -5.78
CA THR A 222 14.41 20.62 -6.08
C THR A 222 14.19 21.53 -7.28
N TYR A 223 15.23 22.19 -7.81
CA TYR A 223 15.15 23.08 -8.97
C TYR A 223 15.44 22.36 -10.30
N SER A 224 16.35 21.40 -10.28
CA SER A 224 16.84 20.68 -11.45
C SER A 224 16.13 19.35 -11.72
N PHE A 225 15.46 18.78 -10.72
CA PHE A 225 14.71 17.53 -10.80
C PHE A 225 13.37 17.69 -11.54
N ARG A 226 13.15 16.91 -12.61
CA ARG A 226 11.87 16.88 -13.33
C ARG A 226 10.89 15.96 -12.61
N GLU A 227 10.12 16.50 -11.68
CA GLU A 227 9.20 15.70 -10.85
C GLU A 227 8.17 14.91 -11.69
N GLY A 228 7.92 13.66 -11.30
CA GLY A 228 7.13 12.71 -12.08
C GLY A 228 7.84 12.12 -13.32
N PHE A 229 8.95 12.70 -13.79
CA PHE A 229 9.66 12.28 -15.00
C PHE A 229 11.03 11.63 -14.71
N ASP A 230 11.93 12.33 -14.02
CA ASP A 230 13.24 11.80 -13.62
C ASP A 230 13.10 10.82 -12.43
N ILE A 231 14.18 10.09 -12.12
CA ILE A 231 14.21 9.06 -11.06
C ILE A 231 15.38 9.37 -10.12
N PRO A 232 15.15 9.75 -8.85
CA PRO A 232 16.23 10.03 -7.92
C PRO A 232 16.83 8.71 -7.41
N LEU A 233 18.14 8.57 -7.54
CA LEU A 233 18.92 7.39 -7.16
C LEU A 233 19.82 7.66 -5.96
N PRO A 234 20.25 6.62 -5.23
CA PRO A 234 21.36 6.73 -4.29
C PRO A 234 22.69 6.84 -5.03
N LEU A 235 23.68 7.48 -4.40
CA LEU A 235 25.08 7.29 -4.79
C LEU A 235 25.57 5.95 -4.21
N TYR A 236 25.84 4.97 -5.09
CA TYR A 236 26.21 3.62 -4.69
C TYR A 236 27.61 3.57 -4.08
N SER A 237 27.72 3.22 -2.79
CA SER A 237 29.00 2.92 -2.15
C SER A 237 29.37 1.45 -2.36
N PRO A 238 30.55 1.14 -2.95
CA PRO A 238 31.02 -0.23 -3.08
C PRO A 238 31.43 -0.85 -1.74
N VAL A 239 31.72 -0.06 -0.70
CA VAL A 239 32.17 -0.55 0.61
C VAL A 239 31.06 -0.65 1.67
N ALA A 240 29.85 -0.12 1.41
CA ALA A 240 28.71 -0.21 2.33
C ALA A 240 28.43 -1.65 2.81
N HIS A 241 28.67 -2.65 1.97
CA HIS A 241 28.52 -4.07 2.31
C HIS A 241 29.40 -4.52 3.50
N LEU A 242 30.58 -3.91 3.69
CA LEU A 242 31.47 -4.19 4.83
C LEU A 242 30.87 -3.74 6.16
N GLY A 243 30.03 -2.70 6.13
CA GLY A 243 29.29 -2.18 7.27
C GLY A 243 27.97 -2.90 7.53
N LYS A 244 27.57 -3.90 6.73
CA LYS A 244 26.24 -4.52 6.82
C LYS A 244 25.97 -5.17 8.20
N VAL A 245 24.77 -4.92 8.74
CA VAL A 245 24.26 -5.58 9.95
C VAL A 245 23.13 -6.57 9.62
N ASP A 246 23.30 -7.83 10.03
CA ASP A 246 22.27 -8.86 9.88
C ASP A 246 21.31 -8.97 11.08
N HIS A 247 21.79 -8.79 12.31
CA HIS A 247 20.97 -8.82 13.53
C HIS A 247 20.84 -7.44 14.19
N ILE A 248 19.61 -7.01 14.48
CA ILE A 248 19.29 -5.66 14.98
C ILE A 248 19.74 -5.44 16.44
N GLN A 249 19.99 -6.50 17.21
CA GLN A 249 20.38 -6.41 18.62
C GLN A 249 21.88 -6.13 18.81
N ARG A 250 22.23 -4.84 18.91
CA ARG A 250 23.43 -4.36 19.63
C ARG A 250 23.08 -3.12 20.43
N ASN A 251 23.65 -2.99 21.62
CA ASN A 251 23.70 -1.70 22.31
C ASN A 251 24.63 -0.79 21.50
N ARG A 252 24.12 0.34 21.05
CA ARG A 252 24.90 1.39 20.36
C ARG A 252 25.63 2.21 21.42
N THR A 253 26.91 2.50 21.21
CA THR A 253 27.76 3.29 22.13
C THR A 253 27.54 4.79 21.90
N TRP A 254 27.44 5.21 20.65
CA TRP A 254 27.26 6.61 20.25
C TRP A 254 25.79 6.95 19.93
N LEU A 255 25.38 8.16 20.28
CA LEU A 255 24.05 8.66 19.92
C LEU A 255 24.05 9.15 18.47
N ILE A 256 24.97 10.04 18.12
CA ILE A 256 25.15 10.59 16.77
C ILE A 256 26.59 10.39 16.29
N THR A 257 26.78 9.98 15.03
CA THR A 257 28.09 10.00 14.37
C THR A 257 28.04 10.79 13.07
N SER A 258 28.99 11.70 12.88
CA SER A 258 29.32 12.29 11.58
C SER A 258 30.56 11.60 11.00
N SER A 259 30.52 11.21 9.73
CA SER A 259 31.60 10.42 9.08
C SER A 259 31.92 10.79 7.63
N GLN A 260 31.33 11.89 7.16
CA GLN A 260 31.64 12.48 5.86
C GLN A 260 32.96 13.24 5.94
N ILE A 261 33.77 13.10 4.90
CA ILE A 261 34.97 13.90 4.70
C ILE A 261 34.60 15.25 4.07
N ASN A 262 35.46 16.27 4.22
CA ASN A 262 35.28 17.60 3.62
C ASN A 262 33.94 18.27 3.97
N ILE A 263 33.48 18.13 5.22
CA ILE A 263 32.30 18.82 5.75
C ILE A 263 32.53 20.34 5.68
N ASN A 264 31.49 21.11 5.33
CA ASN A 264 31.57 22.57 5.32
C ASN A 264 32.05 23.11 6.68
N PRO A 265 33.07 24.01 6.74
CA PRO A 265 33.62 24.51 8.00
C PRO A 265 32.60 25.08 8.99
N HIS A 266 31.47 25.63 8.49
CA HIS A 266 30.36 26.08 9.34
C HIS A 266 29.73 24.92 10.12
N PHE A 267 29.35 23.83 9.45
CA PHE A 267 28.77 22.65 10.09
C PHE A 267 29.77 21.92 10.98
N LEU A 268 31.05 21.88 10.59
CA LEU A 268 32.10 21.30 11.42
C LEU A 268 32.27 22.05 12.75
N ASN A 269 32.24 23.39 12.72
CA ASN A 269 32.30 24.23 13.91
C ASN A 269 31.09 24.01 14.83
N GLU A 270 29.87 23.97 14.29
CA GLU A 270 28.68 23.67 15.10
C GLU A 270 28.71 22.25 15.69
N LEU A 271 29.13 21.23 14.92
CA LEU A 271 29.35 19.88 15.45
C LEU A 271 30.38 19.86 16.59
N GLN A 272 31.49 20.58 16.47
CA GLN A 272 32.51 20.67 17.51
C GLN A 272 31.97 21.34 18.80
N LYS A 273 31.17 22.41 18.68
CA LYS A 273 30.47 23.03 19.83
C LYS A 273 29.52 22.04 20.50
N LEU A 274 28.70 21.33 19.72
CA LEU A 274 27.77 20.32 20.23
C LEU A 274 28.50 19.16 20.91
N SER A 275 29.63 18.70 20.36
CA SER A 275 30.46 17.66 20.96
C SER A 275 31.10 18.10 22.29
N TYR A 276 31.48 19.38 22.40
CA TYR A 276 31.99 19.96 23.66
C TYR A 276 30.91 20.02 24.74
N GLN A 277 29.68 20.40 24.36
CA GLN A 277 28.51 20.48 25.24
C GLN A 277 28.00 19.08 25.66
N HIS A 278 27.88 18.16 24.71
CA HIS A 278 27.30 16.81 24.88
C HIS A 278 28.38 15.72 24.77
N ARG A 279 29.36 15.80 25.68
CA ARG A 279 30.48 14.84 25.75
C ARG A 279 30.00 13.39 25.71
N ASN A 280 30.72 12.57 24.96
CA ASN A 280 30.47 11.13 24.78
C ASN A 280 29.12 10.78 24.11
N GLN A 281 28.43 11.74 23.47
CA GLN A 281 27.20 11.48 22.71
C GLN A 281 27.40 11.61 21.19
N ILE A 282 28.27 12.53 20.76
CA ILE A 282 28.59 12.78 19.35
C ILE A 282 29.99 12.28 19.04
N GLN A 283 30.15 11.52 17.96
CA GLN A 283 31.45 11.26 17.33
C GLN A 283 31.58 12.06 16.02
N ILE A 284 32.75 12.66 15.78
CA ILE A 284 33.06 13.42 14.56
C ILE A 284 34.29 12.81 13.93
N LEU A 285 34.15 12.33 12.70
CA LEU A 285 35.17 11.56 11.99
C LEU A 285 35.45 12.15 10.61
N ASP A 286 36.73 12.27 10.26
CA ASP A 286 37.20 12.77 8.96
C ASP A 286 38.31 11.84 8.40
N ALA A 287 38.97 12.25 7.31
CA ALA A 287 40.10 11.56 6.73
C ALA A 287 41.32 11.56 7.67
N CYS A 288 42.01 10.43 7.78
CA CYS A 288 43.24 10.31 8.57
C CYS A 288 44.42 11.02 7.90
N ALA A 289 45.22 11.75 8.69
CA ALA A 289 46.38 12.47 8.20
C ALA A 289 47.39 11.53 7.51
N GLY A 290 47.70 11.79 6.24
CA GLY A 290 48.64 11.00 5.44
C GLY A 290 48.13 9.64 4.94
N ILE A 291 46.94 9.18 5.34
CA ILE A 291 46.40 7.87 4.96
C ILE A 291 45.30 8.03 3.91
N GLY A 292 45.63 7.79 2.63
CA GLY A 292 44.69 7.85 1.51
C GLY A 292 43.66 6.71 1.42
N ASN A 293 43.38 6.00 2.52
CA ASN A 293 42.48 4.84 2.52
C ASN A 293 41.05 5.22 2.94
N TYR A 294 40.09 5.05 2.02
CA TYR A 294 38.68 5.31 2.29
C TYR A 294 38.07 4.39 3.38
N THR A 295 38.64 3.21 3.67
CA THR A 295 38.14 2.32 4.73
C THR A 295 38.67 2.62 6.13
N GLN A 296 39.36 3.75 6.31
CA GLN A 296 39.76 4.30 7.62
C GLN A 296 39.13 5.69 7.80
N ARG A 297 38.84 6.03 9.05
CA ARG A 297 38.48 7.39 9.49
C ARG A 297 39.19 7.70 10.79
N CYS A 298 39.53 8.97 10.99
CA CYS A 298 40.15 9.43 12.23
C CYS A 298 39.17 10.33 12.99
N ASP A 299 39.13 10.17 14.30
CA ASP A 299 38.32 11.00 15.18
C ASP A 299 38.94 12.39 15.34
N VAL A 300 38.17 13.44 15.05
CA VAL A 300 38.64 14.83 14.99
C VAL A 300 39.06 15.37 16.37
N SER A 301 38.69 14.70 17.46
CA SER A 301 39.03 15.12 18.84
C SER A 301 40.17 14.34 19.48
N SER A 302 40.48 13.15 18.97
CA SER A 302 41.43 12.21 19.57
C SER A 302 42.46 11.62 18.60
N GLU A 303 42.37 11.96 17.31
CA GLU A 303 43.19 11.45 16.20
C GLU A 303 43.21 9.90 16.09
N SER A 304 42.27 9.23 16.77
CA SER A 304 42.20 7.77 16.82
C SER A 304 41.64 7.17 15.52
N GLU A 305 42.30 6.14 14.99
CA GLU A 305 41.88 5.43 13.78
C GLU A 305 40.72 4.45 14.04
N HIS A 306 39.71 4.48 13.17
CA HIS A 306 38.55 3.58 13.20
C HIS A 306 38.27 2.96 11.83
N ALA A 307 37.78 1.72 11.82
CA ALA A 307 37.44 0.99 10.60
C ALA A 307 36.10 1.44 10.00
N TYR A 308 36.13 1.87 8.74
CA TYR A 308 34.98 2.45 8.04
C TYR A 308 34.50 1.57 6.87
N PRO A 309 33.19 1.32 6.71
CA PRO A 309 32.05 1.85 7.47
C PRO A 309 31.64 1.03 8.72
N GLN A 310 32.45 0.07 9.19
CA GLN A 310 32.09 -0.84 10.29
C GLN A 310 31.73 -0.11 11.60
N LEU A 311 32.42 0.98 11.96
CA LEU A 311 32.15 1.75 13.17
C LEU A 311 30.70 2.28 13.24
N LEU A 312 30.03 2.49 12.10
CA LEU A 312 28.64 2.97 12.07
C LEU A 312 27.65 1.94 12.66
N GLN A 313 28.10 0.69 12.86
CA GLN A 313 27.35 -0.35 13.59
C GLN A 313 27.26 -0.07 15.10
N GLU A 314 28.02 0.89 15.61
CA GLU A 314 28.03 1.30 17.02
C GLU A 314 27.22 2.57 17.28
N SER A 315 26.83 3.31 16.24
CA SER A 315 26.14 4.60 16.33
C SER A 315 24.61 4.45 16.19
N THR A 316 23.81 5.18 16.95
CA THR A 316 22.33 5.09 16.85
C THR A 316 21.80 5.85 15.64
N PHE A 317 22.26 7.09 15.49
CA PHE A 317 21.95 7.99 14.38
C PHE A 317 23.24 8.41 13.67
N CYS A 318 23.14 8.68 12.37
CA CYS A 318 24.27 9.06 11.53
C CYS A 318 23.91 10.29 10.70
N MET A 319 24.77 11.31 10.72
CA MET A 319 24.54 12.57 10.00
C MET A 319 24.74 12.39 8.49
N VAL A 320 23.89 13.04 7.69
CA VAL A 320 23.99 13.13 6.24
C VAL A 320 23.83 14.61 5.84
N PHE A 321 24.97 15.28 5.64
CA PHE A 321 25.11 16.66 5.17
C PHE A 321 25.31 16.75 3.66
N ARG A 322 25.14 17.94 3.08
CA ARG A 322 25.67 18.25 1.74
C ARG A 322 27.19 18.41 1.77
N GLY A 323 27.86 17.85 0.77
CA GLY A 323 29.22 18.22 0.39
C GLY A 323 29.19 19.11 -0.85
N GLU A 324 30.27 19.08 -1.65
CA GLU A 324 30.34 19.72 -2.98
C GLU A 324 29.24 19.22 -3.93
N ARG A 325 28.76 17.99 -3.73
CA ARG A 325 27.62 17.38 -4.43
C ARG A 325 26.54 16.99 -3.42
N MET A 326 25.28 17.11 -3.82
CA MET A 326 24.12 16.80 -2.97
C MET A 326 23.98 15.31 -2.62
N ALA A 327 24.54 14.40 -3.44
CA ALA A 327 24.56 12.96 -3.15
C ALA A 327 25.88 12.52 -2.53
N GLN A 328 25.78 11.59 -1.58
CA GLN A 328 26.84 11.25 -0.63
C GLN A 328 26.81 9.75 -0.32
N PHE A 329 27.98 9.10 -0.28
CA PHE A 329 28.12 7.67 0.03
C PHE A 329 27.61 7.32 1.44
N ALA A 330 27.79 8.24 2.39
CA ALA A 330 27.45 8.09 3.80
C ALA A 330 25.99 7.66 4.05
N LEU A 331 25.04 8.02 3.16
CA LEU A 331 23.66 7.55 3.26
C LEU A 331 23.58 6.02 3.14
N LEU A 332 24.22 5.42 2.14
CA LEU A 332 24.16 3.97 1.94
C LEU A 332 25.00 3.21 2.98
N GLU A 333 26.09 3.82 3.44
CA GLU A 333 26.95 3.27 4.49
C GLU A 333 26.26 3.26 5.85
N ALA A 334 25.52 4.33 6.21
CA ALA A 334 24.70 4.36 7.42
C ALA A 334 23.51 3.38 7.35
N LEU A 335 22.82 3.31 6.21
CA LEU A 335 21.71 2.38 6.00
C LEU A 335 22.16 0.91 6.09
N ALA A 336 23.33 0.56 5.55
CA ALA A 336 23.92 -0.77 5.68
C ALA A 336 24.24 -1.13 7.14
N ALA A 337 24.79 -0.17 7.90
CA ALA A 337 25.12 -0.30 9.30
C ALA A 337 23.90 -0.28 10.25
N ASN A 338 22.68 -0.17 9.69
CA ASN A 338 21.44 0.02 10.43
C ASN A 338 21.49 1.20 11.41
N CYS A 339 22.17 2.27 10.99
CA CYS A 339 22.24 3.56 11.66
C CYS A 339 21.16 4.47 11.07
N ILE A 340 20.41 5.20 11.90
CA ILE A 340 19.29 6.02 11.42
C ILE A 340 19.84 7.30 10.77
N PRO A 341 19.60 7.57 9.48
CA PRO A 341 20.08 8.81 8.86
C PRO A 341 19.33 10.03 9.43
N ILE A 342 20.11 11.04 9.83
CA ILE A 342 19.65 12.41 10.06
C ILE A 342 20.05 13.21 8.83
N PHE A 343 19.07 13.61 8.01
CA PHE A 343 19.32 14.51 6.90
C PHE A 343 19.43 15.94 7.39
N VAL A 344 20.56 16.57 7.10
CA VAL A 344 20.84 18.01 7.26
C VAL A 344 21.25 18.55 5.89
N ILE A 345 20.28 18.51 4.97
CA ILE A 345 20.40 18.96 3.58
C ILE A 345 19.09 19.62 3.19
N ASP A 346 19.11 20.92 2.96
CA ASP A 346 17.92 21.63 2.48
C ASP A 346 17.79 21.55 0.96
N GLY A 347 16.55 21.40 0.46
CA GLY A 347 16.24 21.40 -0.97
C GLY A 347 16.64 20.15 -1.78
N ALA A 348 17.25 19.11 -1.20
CA ALA A 348 17.66 17.90 -1.91
C ALA A 348 16.52 16.89 -2.18
N VAL A 349 16.61 16.14 -3.29
CA VAL A 349 15.63 15.11 -3.67
C VAL A 349 16.13 13.70 -3.31
N LEU A 350 15.51 13.10 -2.30
CA LEU A 350 15.93 11.81 -1.74
C LEU A 350 15.78 10.63 -2.72
N PRO A 351 16.65 9.60 -2.62
CA PRO A 351 16.57 8.40 -3.45
C PRO A 351 15.19 7.73 -3.38
N PHE A 352 14.64 7.41 -4.55
CA PHE A 352 13.29 6.84 -4.73
C PHE A 352 12.18 7.53 -3.91
N LYS A 353 12.20 8.86 -3.73
CA LYS A 353 11.15 9.68 -3.06
C LYS A 353 9.69 9.27 -3.35
N ASN A 354 9.41 8.79 -4.56
CA ASN A 354 8.06 8.38 -5.01
C ASN A 354 7.66 6.95 -4.58
N VAL A 355 8.57 6.18 -3.98
CA VAL A 355 8.38 4.79 -3.52
C VAL A 355 8.68 4.67 -2.02
N ILE A 356 9.72 5.35 -1.55
CA ILE A 356 10.20 5.32 -0.16
C ILE A 356 9.69 6.56 0.59
N ASP A 357 8.85 6.34 1.61
CA ASP A 357 8.53 7.38 2.59
C ASP A 357 9.61 7.45 3.67
N TRP A 358 10.57 8.34 3.43
CA TRP A 358 11.69 8.58 4.32
C TRP A 358 11.27 9.07 5.72
N LYS A 359 10.06 9.59 5.94
CA LYS A 359 9.56 9.96 7.27
C LYS A 359 9.39 8.75 8.21
N HIS A 360 9.36 7.54 7.65
CA HIS A 360 9.34 6.28 8.39
C HIS A 360 10.73 5.65 8.60
N SER A 361 11.79 6.24 8.03
CA SER A 361 13.15 5.66 8.02
C SER A 361 14.28 6.63 8.42
N ALA A 362 14.01 7.94 8.49
CA ALA A 362 14.99 8.99 8.70
C ALA A 362 14.46 10.11 9.61
N ILE A 363 15.38 10.93 10.11
CA ILE A 363 15.10 12.20 10.80
C ILE A 363 15.51 13.36 9.87
N PHE A 364 14.84 14.49 9.99
CA PHE A 364 15.08 15.70 9.18
C PHE A 364 15.31 16.89 10.11
N VAL A 365 16.41 17.61 9.89
CA VAL A 365 16.74 18.87 10.58
C VAL A 365 17.25 19.84 9.51
N MET A 366 16.68 21.04 9.44
CA MET A 366 17.13 22.08 8.51
C MET A 366 18.55 22.55 8.85
N GLU A 367 19.31 23.03 7.87
CA GLU A 367 20.73 23.40 8.03
C GLU A 367 20.94 24.47 9.12
N ASP A 368 20.05 25.46 9.20
CA ASP A 368 20.05 26.52 10.22
C ASP A 368 19.79 26.00 11.65
N TYR A 369 19.15 24.83 11.79
CA TYR A 369 18.72 24.27 13.08
C TYR A 369 19.62 23.15 13.59
N LEU A 370 20.77 22.91 12.96
CA LEU A 370 21.77 21.90 13.34
C LEU A 370 22.11 21.92 14.86
N GLY A 371 22.20 23.11 15.46
CA GLY A 371 22.44 23.30 16.90
C GLY A 371 21.39 22.69 17.85
N THR A 372 20.25 22.21 17.33
CA THR A 372 19.18 21.56 18.13
C THR A 372 19.12 20.04 17.95
N VAL A 373 20.02 19.45 17.15
CA VAL A 373 19.92 18.04 16.73
C VAL A 373 19.91 17.04 17.91
N ILE A 374 20.63 17.32 18.99
CA ILE A 374 20.65 16.47 20.20
C ILE A 374 19.32 16.51 20.95
N ASP A 375 18.70 17.68 21.10
CA ASP A 375 17.38 17.81 21.72
C ASP A 375 16.32 17.08 20.90
N VAL A 376 16.38 17.22 19.57
CA VAL A 376 15.49 16.51 18.64
C VAL A 376 15.62 15.00 18.80
N VAL A 377 16.83 14.41 18.75
CA VAL A 377 16.96 12.94 18.80
C VAL A 377 16.79 12.35 20.21
N SER A 378 17.13 13.09 21.26
CA SER A 378 17.00 12.61 22.65
C SER A 378 15.54 12.47 23.10
N THR A 379 14.61 13.24 22.51
CA THR A 379 13.16 13.05 22.74
C THR A 379 12.59 11.79 22.08
N ILE A 380 13.33 11.11 21.19
CA ILE A 380 12.82 9.97 20.42
C ILE A 380 12.85 8.70 21.27
N SER A 381 11.66 8.25 21.71
CA SER A 381 11.53 7.03 22.51
C SER A 381 12.21 5.80 21.91
N SER A 382 12.75 4.92 22.76
CA SER A 382 13.42 3.66 22.35
C SER A 382 12.48 2.66 21.66
N LYS A 383 11.17 2.91 21.64
CA LYS A 383 10.23 2.21 20.73
C LYS A 383 10.38 2.74 19.30
N ARG A 384 10.32 4.06 19.12
CA ARG A 384 10.44 4.71 17.80
C ARG A 384 11.82 4.49 17.16
N VAL A 385 12.90 4.50 17.94
CA VAL A 385 14.25 4.13 17.44
C VAL A 385 14.25 2.73 16.80
N ARG A 386 13.64 1.74 17.45
CA ARG A 386 13.53 0.36 16.91
C ARG A 386 12.60 0.26 15.70
N GLU A 387 11.61 1.13 15.57
CA GLU A 387 10.79 1.22 14.35
C GLU A 387 11.60 1.79 13.17
N LEU A 388 12.33 2.89 13.40
CA LEU A 388 13.20 3.51 12.40
C LEU A 388 14.28 2.53 11.92
N GLN A 389 14.99 1.87 12.83
CA GLN A 389 15.97 0.81 12.50
C GLN A 389 15.34 -0.36 11.72
N SER A 390 14.14 -0.80 12.13
CA SER A 390 13.41 -1.85 11.40
C SER A 390 13.04 -1.43 9.96
N SER A 391 12.82 -0.14 9.72
CA SER A 391 12.56 0.42 8.39
C SER A 391 13.86 0.61 7.59
N VAL A 392 14.91 1.16 8.20
CA VAL A 392 16.25 1.35 7.65
C VAL A 392 16.81 0.05 7.06
N LYS A 393 16.84 -1.03 7.86
CA LYS A 393 17.33 -2.33 7.38
C LYS A 393 16.51 -2.86 6.20
N PHE A 394 15.19 -2.68 6.23
CA PHE A 394 14.30 -3.10 5.15
C PHE A 394 14.51 -2.33 3.85
N ILE A 395 14.60 -1.00 3.89
CA ILE A 395 14.86 -0.22 2.67
C ILE A 395 16.26 -0.51 2.11
N TYR A 396 17.26 -0.76 2.96
CA TYR A 396 18.59 -1.17 2.53
C TYR A 396 18.57 -2.54 1.83
N ASP A 397 18.17 -3.60 2.55
CA ASP A 397 18.21 -4.98 2.03
C ASP A 397 17.36 -5.13 0.74
N LYS A 398 16.28 -4.36 0.60
CA LYS A 398 15.34 -4.41 -0.52
C LYS A 398 15.72 -3.56 -1.75
N TYR A 399 16.16 -2.32 -1.54
CA TYR A 399 16.32 -1.34 -2.63
C TYR A 399 17.77 -0.93 -2.92
N PHE A 400 18.68 -1.04 -1.94
CA PHE A 400 20.01 -0.42 -2.00
C PHE A 400 21.18 -1.40 -1.82
N SER A 401 20.89 -2.65 -1.43
CA SER A 401 21.89 -3.68 -1.13
C SER A 401 22.77 -4.13 -2.32
N SER A 402 22.37 -3.79 -3.56
CA SER A 402 23.20 -3.94 -4.76
C SER A 402 22.74 -3.03 -5.90
N ILE A 403 23.59 -2.82 -6.91
CA ILE A 403 23.23 -2.14 -8.15
C ILE A 403 22.01 -2.81 -8.83
N GLU A 404 21.93 -4.14 -8.81
CA GLU A 404 20.76 -4.87 -9.32
C GLU A 404 19.46 -4.40 -8.65
N LYS A 405 19.44 -4.22 -7.32
CA LYS A 405 18.25 -3.69 -6.63
C LYS A 405 17.90 -2.26 -7.05
N ILE A 406 18.91 -1.39 -7.19
CA ILE A 406 18.73 0.00 -7.62
C ILE A 406 18.14 0.04 -9.05
N VAL A 407 18.68 -0.77 -9.96
CA VAL A 407 18.26 -0.84 -11.38
C VAL A 407 16.86 -1.43 -11.53
N ILE A 408 16.58 -2.57 -10.88
CA ILE A 408 15.23 -3.17 -10.90
C ILE A 408 14.20 -2.23 -10.27
N THR A 409 14.54 -1.54 -9.18
CA THR A 409 13.65 -0.54 -8.56
C THR A 409 13.40 0.65 -9.49
N SER A 410 14.41 1.08 -10.25
CA SER A 410 14.26 2.14 -11.26
C SER A 410 13.31 1.72 -12.40
N LEU A 411 13.41 0.47 -12.86
CA LEU A 411 12.48 -0.07 -13.87
C LEU A 411 11.08 -0.29 -13.32
N ASP A 412 10.95 -0.71 -12.06
CA ASP A 412 9.68 -0.80 -11.35
C ASP A 412 9.01 0.59 -11.22
N VAL A 413 9.77 1.66 -10.95
CA VAL A 413 9.24 3.05 -10.95
C VAL A 413 8.70 3.47 -12.31
N VAL A 414 9.37 3.06 -13.41
CA VAL A 414 8.89 3.32 -14.78
C VAL A 414 7.61 2.53 -15.07
N GLN A 415 7.57 1.25 -14.69
CA GLN A 415 6.35 0.43 -14.81
C GLN A 415 5.18 1.03 -14.02
N ASP A 416 5.39 1.39 -12.75
CA ASP A 416 4.32 1.89 -11.87
C ASP A 416 3.78 3.27 -12.31
N ARG A 417 4.47 3.98 -13.22
CA ARG A 417 3.97 5.17 -13.93
C ARG A 417 3.09 4.82 -15.14
N ILE A 418 3.55 3.87 -15.97
CA ILE A 418 2.92 3.49 -17.25
C ILE A 418 1.69 2.59 -17.03
N TYR A 419 1.73 1.76 -15.99
CA TYR A 419 0.66 0.83 -15.62
C TYR A 419 0.20 1.04 -14.17
N PRO A 420 -0.45 2.18 -13.85
CA PRO A 420 -0.86 2.50 -12.47
C PRO A 420 -1.77 1.44 -11.82
N GLN A 421 -2.51 0.66 -12.61
CA GLN A 421 -3.39 -0.41 -12.15
C GLN A 421 -2.67 -1.59 -11.47
N TRP A 422 -1.35 -1.71 -11.64
CA TRP A 422 -0.52 -2.71 -10.94
C TRP A 422 0.58 -2.08 -10.08
N ARG A 423 0.49 -0.76 -9.83
CA ARG A 423 1.39 -0.05 -8.91
C ARG A 423 1.37 -0.72 -7.55
N LYS A 424 2.55 -0.90 -6.96
CA LYS A 424 2.66 -1.53 -5.63
C LYS A 424 1.98 -0.67 -4.57
N VAL A 425 1.14 -1.28 -3.75
CA VAL A 425 0.46 -0.60 -2.64
C VAL A 425 1.50 -0.13 -1.60
N TYR A 426 1.25 1.00 -0.93
CA TYR A 426 2.14 1.59 0.08
C TYR A 426 2.72 0.57 1.08
N ASP A 427 1.87 -0.33 1.61
CA ASP A 427 2.29 -1.39 2.53
C ASP A 427 3.35 -2.31 1.93
N GLN A 428 3.27 -2.60 0.62
CA GLN A 428 4.24 -3.42 -0.10
C GLN A 428 5.54 -2.66 -0.39
N THR A 429 5.53 -1.32 -0.40
CA THR A 429 6.72 -0.50 -0.69
C THR A 429 7.47 -0.10 0.58
N ASN A 430 6.76 0.39 1.61
CA ASN A 430 7.34 1.07 2.76
C ASN A 430 7.29 0.29 4.07
N LEU A 431 6.28 -0.55 4.25
CA LEU A 431 6.17 -1.34 5.47
C LEU A 431 6.98 -2.63 5.32
N VAL A 432 7.81 -2.91 6.32
CA VAL A 432 8.08 -4.31 6.68
C VAL A 432 6.72 -4.98 6.84
N ARG A 433 6.55 -6.19 6.29
CA ARG A 433 5.46 -7.08 6.72
C ARG A 433 5.71 -7.54 8.16
N ARG A 434 5.50 -6.61 9.10
CA ARG A 434 5.06 -6.96 10.44
C ARG A 434 3.74 -7.68 10.29
N GLU A 435 3.50 -8.60 11.21
CA GLU A 435 2.16 -9.04 11.55
C GLU A 435 1.45 -7.85 12.20
N ASP A 436 0.99 -6.85 11.42
CA ASP A 436 0.01 -5.85 11.82
C ASP A 436 -0.53 -4.95 10.68
N ASN A 437 -1.65 -5.40 10.10
CA ASN A 437 -2.84 -4.64 9.65
C ASN A 437 -2.69 -3.24 9.02
N SER A 438 -3.03 -3.15 7.73
CA SER A 438 -3.82 -2.04 7.19
C SER A 438 -5.30 -2.19 7.59
N ASN A 439 -6.01 -1.07 7.77
CA ASN A 439 -7.46 -1.08 7.85
C ASN A 439 -8.02 -1.45 6.46
N PRO A 440 -8.80 -2.53 6.27
CA PRO A 440 -9.34 -2.91 4.96
C PRO A 440 -10.41 -1.93 4.44
N LEU A 441 -10.84 -0.99 5.26
CA LEU A 441 -11.83 0.02 4.94
C LEU A 441 -11.14 1.35 4.62
N PHE A 442 -11.01 1.65 3.33
CA PHE A 442 -10.50 2.91 2.78
C PHE A 442 -11.47 4.08 3.03
N PHE A 443 -11.68 4.44 4.30
CA PHE A 443 -12.54 5.54 4.69
C PHE A 443 -11.78 6.86 4.88
N PRO A 444 -12.47 8.01 4.74
CA PRO A 444 -12.03 9.24 5.41
C PRO A 444 -11.96 9.02 6.93
N ILE A 445 -11.22 9.87 7.64
CA ILE A 445 -10.99 9.78 9.09
C ILE A 445 -12.31 9.80 9.91
N THR A 446 -13.41 10.26 9.34
CA THR A 446 -14.74 10.23 9.97
C THR A 446 -15.82 9.91 8.92
N ALA A 447 -16.73 8.99 9.23
CA ALA A 447 -17.83 8.61 8.35
C ALA A 447 -18.87 9.75 8.19
N PRO A 448 -19.49 9.94 7.01
CA PRO A 448 -20.41 11.05 6.74
C PRO A 448 -21.73 10.91 7.52
N LYS A 449 -22.20 12.01 8.14
CA LYS A 449 -23.43 12.02 8.95
C LYS A 449 -24.73 11.84 8.14
N SER A 450 -24.70 12.15 6.84
CA SER A 450 -25.88 12.18 5.97
C SER A 450 -26.58 10.84 5.74
N HIS A 451 -25.94 9.71 6.07
CA HIS A 451 -26.45 8.38 5.74
C HIS A 451 -27.08 7.62 6.92
N GLY A 452 -27.00 8.15 8.15
CA GLY A 452 -27.57 7.50 9.35
C GLY A 452 -27.11 6.04 9.53
N PHE A 453 -27.99 5.20 10.07
CA PHE A 453 -27.76 3.76 10.24
C PHE A 453 -29.01 2.88 10.02
N THR A 454 -28.80 1.59 9.76
CA THR A 454 -29.85 0.57 9.73
C THR A 454 -29.78 -0.26 11.01
N ALA A 455 -30.91 -0.44 11.71
CA ALA A 455 -31.00 -1.37 12.82
C ALA A 455 -31.35 -2.78 12.30
N VAL A 456 -30.60 -3.79 12.71
CA VAL A 456 -30.81 -5.21 12.37
C VAL A 456 -31.13 -5.97 13.65
N ILE A 457 -32.39 -6.41 13.77
CA ILE A 457 -32.91 -7.13 14.93
C ILE A 457 -33.09 -8.60 14.54
N LEU A 458 -32.37 -9.51 15.20
CA LEU A 458 -32.64 -10.94 15.10
C LEU A 458 -33.72 -11.29 16.13
N THR A 459 -34.76 -12.01 15.72
CA THR A 459 -35.85 -12.36 16.65
C THR A 459 -36.29 -13.81 16.56
N TYR A 460 -36.59 -14.39 17.73
CA TYR A 460 -37.15 -15.72 17.89
C TYR A 460 -38.25 -15.70 18.97
N ASP A 461 -39.50 -15.68 18.52
CA ASP A 461 -40.75 -15.78 19.32
C ASP A 461 -41.08 -14.65 20.32
N ARG A 462 -40.17 -13.69 20.57
CA ARG A 462 -40.34 -12.59 21.54
C ARG A 462 -40.98 -11.33 20.93
N ILE A 463 -42.24 -11.45 20.49
CA ILE A 463 -42.94 -10.41 19.72
C ILE A 463 -43.15 -9.11 20.52
N GLU A 464 -43.47 -9.20 21.80
CA GLU A 464 -43.73 -8.02 22.66
C GLU A 464 -42.47 -7.18 22.90
N SER A 465 -41.36 -7.83 23.25
CA SER A 465 -40.05 -7.18 23.41
C SER A 465 -39.56 -6.56 22.11
N LEU A 466 -39.72 -7.27 20.98
CA LEU A 466 -39.43 -6.76 19.63
C LEU A 466 -40.22 -5.49 19.32
N PHE A 467 -41.53 -5.45 19.58
CA PHE A 467 -42.35 -4.27 19.29
C PHE A 467 -41.96 -3.08 20.18
N THR A 468 -41.74 -3.31 21.47
CA THR A 468 -41.22 -2.29 22.42
C THR A 468 -39.85 -1.75 21.97
N LEU A 469 -38.96 -2.61 21.48
CA LEU A 469 -37.65 -2.24 20.95
C LEU A 469 -37.76 -1.40 19.67
N ILE A 470 -38.62 -1.78 18.72
CA ILE A 470 -38.87 -1.03 17.48
C ILE A 470 -39.41 0.38 17.79
N GLU A 471 -40.34 0.51 18.73
CA GLU A 471 -40.88 1.83 19.13
C GLU A 471 -39.80 2.72 19.77
N ARG A 472 -38.95 2.17 20.65
CA ARG A 472 -37.82 2.90 21.26
C ARG A 472 -36.79 3.34 20.23
N LEU A 473 -36.38 2.44 19.33
CA LEU A 473 -35.43 2.74 18.25
C LEU A 473 -35.98 3.81 17.28
N SER A 474 -37.30 3.84 17.03
CA SER A 474 -37.92 4.83 16.13
C SER A 474 -37.70 6.30 16.53
N LYS A 475 -37.39 6.54 17.82
CA LYS A 475 -37.15 7.86 18.40
C LYS A 475 -35.72 8.36 18.15
N VAL A 476 -34.80 7.48 17.74
CA VAL A 476 -33.40 7.83 17.43
C VAL A 476 -33.32 8.65 16.14
N PRO A 477 -32.75 9.87 16.15
CA PRO A 477 -32.68 10.74 14.98
C PRO A 477 -32.05 10.07 13.76
N SER A 478 -30.85 9.49 13.92
CA SER A 478 -30.04 8.94 12.83
C SER A 478 -30.46 7.54 12.35
N LEU A 479 -31.52 6.94 12.91
CA LEU A 479 -32.08 5.69 12.39
C LEU A 479 -32.70 5.92 11.01
N MET A 480 -32.32 5.13 10.01
CA MET A 480 -32.88 5.21 8.65
C MET A 480 -33.88 4.10 8.34
N LYS A 481 -33.67 2.90 8.89
CA LYS A 481 -34.43 1.68 8.54
C LYS A 481 -34.32 0.64 9.65
N VAL A 482 -35.38 -0.13 9.87
CA VAL A 482 -35.37 -1.32 10.73
C VAL A 482 -35.48 -2.57 9.87
N LEU A 483 -34.59 -3.53 10.09
CA LEU A 483 -34.58 -4.83 9.44
C LEU A 483 -34.78 -5.94 10.49
N VAL A 484 -35.95 -6.57 10.46
CA VAL A 484 -36.31 -7.68 11.34
C VAL A 484 -35.98 -8.99 10.65
N VAL A 485 -35.01 -9.71 11.20
CA VAL A 485 -34.58 -11.03 10.74
C VAL A 485 -35.35 -12.08 11.56
N TRP A 486 -36.44 -12.59 10.98
CA TRP A 486 -37.33 -13.53 11.64
C TRP A 486 -36.77 -14.94 11.59
N ASN A 487 -36.31 -15.44 12.74
CA ASN A 487 -35.54 -16.68 12.85
C ASN A 487 -36.37 -17.92 13.20
N ASN A 488 -37.68 -17.79 13.43
CA ASN A 488 -38.56 -18.89 13.77
C ASN A 488 -39.22 -19.49 12.51
N GLN A 489 -38.90 -20.74 12.17
CA GLN A 489 -39.50 -21.41 11.00
C GLN A 489 -40.87 -22.02 11.30
N LYS A 490 -41.15 -22.39 12.56
CA LYS A 490 -42.40 -23.04 13.00
C LYS A 490 -43.58 -22.05 13.00
N LYS A 491 -43.33 -20.83 13.45
CA LYS A 491 -44.31 -19.73 13.55
C LYS A 491 -44.06 -18.73 12.41
N SER A 492 -45.10 -18.39 11.65
CA SER A 492 -45.00 -17.28 10.69
C SER A 492 -44.88 -15.94 11.45
N PRO A 493 -44.17 -14.95 10.90
CA PRO A 493 -44.14 -13.61 11.50
C PRO A 493 -45.54 -12.96 11.48
N PRO A 494 -45.83 -12.03 12.40
CA PRO A 494 -47.01 -11.17 12.31
C PRO A 494 -47.08 -10.42 10.97
N PRO A 495 -48.29 -10.09 10.48
CA PRO A 495 -48.45 -9.18 9.35
C PRO A 495 -47.93 -7.79 9.72
N LEU A 496 -47.42 -7.04 8.73
CA LEU A 496 -46.86 -5.70 8.94
C LEU A 496 -47.87 -4.66 9.48
N SER A 497 -49.17 -4.97 9.50
CA SER A 497 -50.23 -4.18 10.14
C SER A 497 -50.26 -4.30 11.66
N GLU A 498 -49.64 -5.32 12.26
CA GLU A 498 -49.54 -5.50 13.72
C GLU A 498 -48.25 -4.88 14.29
N PHE A 499 -47.28 -4.51 13.44
CA PHE A 499 -46.05 -3.85 13.87
C PHE A 499 -46.31 -2.40 14.30
N PRO A 500 -45.49 -1.83 15.22
CA PRO A 500 -45.61 -0.44 15.64
C PRO A 500 -45.63 0.56 14.49
N ALA A 501 -46.61 1.46 14.48
CA ALA A 501 -46.81 2.46 13.44
C ALA A 501 -45.79 3.60 13.54
N ILE A 502 -44.60 3.38 12.98
CA ILE A 502 -43.46 4.32 13.03
C ILE A 502 -43.17 4.99 11.69
N LEU A 503 -42.53 6.17 11.72
CA LEU A 503 -42.16 6.93 10.52
C LEU A 503 -40.98 6.33 9.72
N LYS A 504 -40.21 5.42 10.32
CA LYS A 504 -39.03 4.80 9.71
C LYS A 504 -39.42 3.47 9.05
N PRO A 505 -38.96 3.15 7.81
CA PRO A 505 -39.36 1.93 7.13
C PRO A 505 -38.90 0.65 7.87
N ILE A 506 -39.86 -0.24 8.12
CA ILE A 506 -39.61 -1.61 8.61
C ILE A 506 -39.51 -2.56 7.39
N ARG A 507 -38.51 -3.44 7.39
CA ARG A 507 -38.39 -4.59 6.49
C ARG A 507 -38.31 -5.87 7.31
N LEU A 508 -38.91 -6.94 6.79
CA LEU A 508 -39.07 -8.22 7.46
C LEU A 508 -38.54 -9.33 6.54
N ILE A 509 -37.54 -10.08 6.99
CA ILE A 509 -36.95 -11.19 6.23
C ILE A 509 -37.06 -12.47 7.05
N ARG A 510 -37.74 -13.49 6.50
CA ARG A 510 -37.83 -14.83 7.10
C ARG A 510 -36.61 -15.66 6.70
N THR A 511 -35.89 -16.20 7.68
CA THR A 511 -34.73 -17.07 7.44
C THR A 511 -35.17 -18.51 7.16
N LYS A 512 -34.32 -19.26 6.43
CA LYS A 512 -34.58 -20.67 6.10
C LYS A 512 -34.44 -21.62 7.30
N GLU A 513 -33.55 -21.27 8.23
CA GLU A 513 -33.09 -22.10 9.34
C GLU A 513 -32.85 -21.17 10.56
N ASN A 514 -33.15 -21.63 11.78
CA ASN A 514 -32.85 -20.89 13.00
C ASN A 514 -31.35 -20.92 13.29
N LYS A 515 -30.63 -19.86 12.91
CA LYS A 515 -29.18 -19.71 13.12
C LYS A 515 -28.86 -18.31 13.60
N LEU A 516 -27.96 -18.15 14.59
CA LEU A 516 -27.60 -16.83 15.11
C LEU A 516 -26.84 -15.98 14.07
N SER A 517 -26.01 -16.62 13.24
CA SER A 517 -25.23 -15.97 12.18
C SER A 517 -26.08 -15.28 11.11
N ASN A 518 -27.37 -15.62 10.98
CA ASN A 518 -28.29 -15.02 10.00
C ASN A 518 -28.34 -13.49 10.07
N ARG A 519 -28.09 -12.90 11.25
CA ARG A 519 -28.06 -11.44 11.42
C ARG A 519 -26.91 -10.75 10.68
N PHE A 520 -25.84 -11.47 10.35
CA PHE A 520 -24.67 -10.96 9.61
C PHE A 520 -24.73 -11.20 8.10
N LEU A 521 -25.84 -11.73 7.57
CA LEU A 521 -25.99 -11.87 6.13
C LEU A 521 -26.02 -10.48 5.45
N PRO A 522 -25.34 -10.28 4.30
CA PRO A 522 -25.34 -9.01 3.58
C PRO A 522 -26.66 -8.84 2.80
N PHE A 523 -27.73 -8.55 3.52
CA PHE A 523 -29.05 -8.25 2.98
C PHE A 523 -29.01 -7.00 2.10
N LYS A 524 -29.72 -7.01 0.96
CA LYS A 524 -29.72 -5.91 -0.01
C LYS A 524 -30.40 -4.65 0.53
N GLU A 525 -31.23 -4.84 1.53
CA GLU A 525 -31.98 -3.84 2.29
C GLU A 525 -31.05 -2.97 3.16
N ILE A 526 -29.81 -3.39 3.44
CA ILE A 526 -28.82 -2.65 4.22
C ILE A 526 -28.04 -1.71 3.29
N GLU A 527 -28.63 -0.55 3.02
CA GLU A 527 -28.01 0.51 2.21
C GLU A 527 -26.96 1.31 3.00
N THR A 528 -27.19 1.57 4.28
CA THR A 528 -26.33 2.39 5.15
C THR A 528 -24.97 1.75 5.41
N GLU A 529 -23.95 2.56 5.67
CA GLU A 529 -22.63 2.06 6.06
C GLU A 529 -22.65 1.50 7.50
N ALA A 530 -23.18 2.30 8.43
CA ALA A 530 -23.43 1.87 9.80
C ALA A 530 -24.58 0.86 9.88
N VAL A 531 -24.36 -0.21 10.65
CA VAL A 531 -25.36 -1.22 11.01
C VAL A 531 -25.37 -1.41 12.52
N LEU A 532 -26.48 -1.10 13.18
CA LEU A 532 -26.71 -1.44 14.58
C LEU A 532 -27.25 -2.86 14.66
N HIS A 533 -26.45 -3.80 15.16
CA HIS A 533 -26.94 -5.12 15.54
C HIS A 533 -27.42 -5.08 16.99
N ILE A 534 -28.65 -5.55 17.23
CA ILE A 534 -29.29 -5.52 18.53
C ILE A 534 -30.18 -6.76 18.72
N ASP A 535 -30.14 -7.35 19.92
CA ASP A 535 -30.97 -8.52 20.27
C ASP A 535 -32.39 -8.08 20.71
N ASP A 536 -33.39 -8.95 20.52
CA ASP A 536 -34.81 -8.59 20.66
C ASP A 536 -35.30 -8.34 22.10
N ASP A 537 -34.46 -8.57 23.12
CA ASP A 537 -34.74 -8.30 24.54
C ASP A 537 -34.02 -7.03 25.08
N ILE A 538 -33.27 -6.30 24.24
CA ILE A 538 -32.43 -5.16 24.64
C ILE A 538 -33.24 -3.84 24.71
N VAL A 539 -34.37 -3.86 25.42
CA VAL A 539 -35.30 -2.73 25.50
C VAL A 539 -34.78 -1.54 26.33
N MET A 540 -33.81 -1.72 27.23
CA MET A 540 -33.44 -0.70 28.23
C MET A 540 -32.49 0.42 27.76
N LEU A 541 -32.07 0.45 26.50
CA LEU A 541 -31.27 1.55 25.94
C LEU A 541 -32.14 2.79 25.65
N THR A 542 -31.58 3.97 25.89
CA THR A 542 -32.25 5.26 25.56
C THR A 542 -31.93 5.71 24.13
N SER A 543 -32.69 6.70 23.63
CA SER A 543 -32.41 7.32 22.34
C SER A 543 -31.02 7.99 22.31
N ASP A 544 -30.66 8.67 23.40
CA ASP A 544 -29.38 9.38 23.54
C ASP A 544 -28.19 8.40 23.59
N GLU A 545 -28.33 7.26 24.26
CA GLU A 545 -27.29 6.23 24.28
C GLU A 545 -27.01 5.68 22.87
N VAL A 546 -28.05 5.44 22.06
CA VAL A 546 -27.92 4.92 20.69
C VAL A 546 -27.40 5.98 19.71
N GLU A 547 -27.89 7.21 19.77
CA GLU A 547 -27.40 8.31 18.92
C GLU A 547 -25.95 8.68 19.26
N PHE A 548 -25.55 8.67 20.53
CA PHE A 548 -24.15 8.86 20.92
C PHE A 548 -23.26 7.70 20.42
N ALA A 549 -23.70 6.46 20.57
CA ALA A 549 -22.97 5.29 20.07
C ALA A 549 -22.77 5.33 18.54
N TYR A 550 -23.75 5.85 17.80
CA TYR A 550 -23.62 6.11 16.36
C TYR A 550 -22.58 7.20 16.05
N GLU A 551 -22.57 8.32 16.78
CA GLU A 551 -21.57 9.38 16.59
C GLU A 551 -20.15 8.89 16.90
N VAL A 552 -19.96 8.08 17.95
CA VAL A 552 -18.65 7.42 18.24
C VAL A 552 -18.27 6.43 17.14
N TRP A 553 -19.23 5.66 16.59
CA TRP A 553 -18.95 4.79 15.45
C TRP A 553 -18.50 5.59 14.21
N ARG A 554 -19.02 6.80 13.99
CA ARG A 554 -18.57 7.64 12.87
C ARG A 554 -17.10 8.05 12.98
N GLU A 555 -16.55 8.19 14.19
CA GLU A 555 -15.12 8.46 14.42
C GLU A 555 -14.24 7.21 14.33
N PHE A 556 -14.81 6.02 14.54
CA PHE A 556 -14.09 4.74 14.54
C PHE A 556 -14.80 3.67 13.69
N PRO A 557 -15.10 3.93 12.40
CA PRO A 557 -15.98 3.07 11.60
C PRO A 557 -15.38 1.70 11.28
N ASP A 558 -14.07 1.53 11.50
CA ASP A 558 -13.36 0.26 11.34
C ASP A 558 -13.50 -0.68 12.55
N ARG A 559 -14.07 -0.25 13.66
CA ARG A 559 -14.16 -1.04 14.90
C ARG A 559 -15.60 -1.43 15.26
N ILE A 560 -15.70 -2.37 16.19
CA ILE A 560 -16.96 -2.66 16.90
C ILE A 560 -17.14 -1.61 18.00
N VAL A 561 -18.26 -0.90 17.97
CA VAL A 561 -18.57 0.20 18.90
C VAL A 561 -19.91 -0.10 19.57
N GLY A 562 -19.96 -0.28 20.89
CA GLY A 562 -21.18 -0.79 21.53
C GLY A 562 -21.15 -0.95 23.03
N PHE A 563 -22.22 -1.56 23.57
CA PHE A 563 -22.57 -1.44 24.98
C PHE A 563 -22.17 -2.63 25.87
N PRO A 564 -22.36 -3.92 25.51
CA PRO A 564 -22.07 -5.03 26.39
C PRO A 564 -20.62 -5.48 26.20
N SER A 565 -19.74 -5.14 27.14
CA SER A 565 -18.31 -5.47 27.06
C SER A 565 -17.95 -6.78 27.79
N ARG A 566 -16.95 -7.49 27.26
CA ARG A 566 -16.39 -8.75 27.78
C ARG A 566 -14.88 -8.78 27.59
N MET A 567 -14.19 -9.77 28.18
CA MET A 567 -12.78 -10.01 27.89
C MET A 567 -12.45 -11.49 27.66
N HIS A 568 -11.26 -11.73 27.11
CA HIS A 568 -10.55 -12.99 27.21
C HIS A 568 -9.45 -12.85 28.28
N LYS A 569 -9.26 -13.88 29.10
CA LYS A 569 -8.11 -14.00 30.04
C LYS A 569 -7.27 -15.21 29.64
N TRP A 570 -5.95 -15.17 29.84
CA TRP A 570 -5.13 -16.38 29.80
C TRP A 570 -5.18 -17.06 31.17
N ASP A 571 -5.45 -18.36 31.21
CA ASP A 571 -5.33 -19.17 32.42
C ASP A 571 -4.00 -19.93 32.41
N ASN A 572 -3.10 -19.55 33.33
CA ASN A 572 -1.81 -20.19 33.53
C ASN A 572 -1.91 -21.66 34.01
N ILE A 573 -3.02 -22.05 34.64
CA ILE A 573 -3.19 -23.40 35.20
C ILE A 573 -3.54 -24.39 34.08
N THR A 574 -4.56 -24.10 33.27
CA THR A 574 -4.93 -24.95 32.13
C THR A 574 -4.08 -24.71 30.88
N SER A 575 -3.32 -23.60 30.82
CA SER A 575 -2.67 -23.11 29.58
C SER A 575 -3.67 -22.94 28.43
N THR A 576 -4.83 -22.35 28.73
CA THR A 576 -5.87 -22.04 27.74
C THR A 576 -6.42 -20.62 27.91
N TRP A 577 -7.09 -20.12 26.87
CA TRP A 577 -7.82 -18.85 26.95
C TRP A 577 -9.20 -19.07 27.57
N LYS A 578 -9.60 -18.24 28.53
CA LYS A 578 -10.92 -18.28 29.19
C LYS A 578 -11.79 -17.09 28.73
N TYR A 579 -13.08 -17.33 28.48
CA TYR A 579 -14.06 -16.25 28.33
C TYR A 579 -14.43 -15.69 29.70
N GLU A 580 -14.37 -14.37 29.85
CA GLU A 580 -14.72 -13.69 31.10
C GLU A 580 -15.97 -12.81 30.96
N SER A 581 -16.83 -12.85 31.98
CA SER A 581 -18.10 -12.13 32.04
C SER A 581 -18.16 -11.03 33.11
N GLU A 582 -17.16 -10.95 33.99
CA GLU A 582 -17.03 -9.93 35.03
C GLU A 582 -16.87 -8.49 34.48
N TRP A 583 -17.43 -7.52 35.22
CA TRP A 583 -17.51 -6.11 34.81
C TRP A 583 -16.29 -5.27 35.20
N THR A 584 -15.17 -5.64 34.63
CA THR A 584 -13.84 -5.01 34.70
C THR A 584 -13.76 -3.67 33.93
N ASN A 585 -12.63 -2.95 34.08
CA ASN A 585 -12.28 -1.75 33.30
C ASN A 585 -11.64 -2.12 31.95
N GLU A 586 -10.82 -3.18 31.97
CA GLU A 586 -10.23 -3.81 30.79
C GLU A 586 -11.29 -4.57 29.99
N ILE A 587 -11.32 -4.35 28.68
CA ILE A 587 -12.22 -5.03 27.74
C ILE A 587 -11.42 -5.53 26.54
N SER A 588 -11.87 -6.62 25.91
CA SER A 588 -11.31 -7.08 24.62
C SER A 588 -12.36 -7.56 23.62
N MET A 589 -13.64 -7.61 24.02
CA MET A 589 -14.77 -7.88 23.15
C MET A 589 -15.93 -6.93 23.47
N VAL A 590 -16.69 -6.55 22.44
CA VAL A 590 -18.00 -5.88 22.57
C VAL A 590 -19.02 -6.76 21.85
N LEU A 591 -20.06 -7.19 22.57
CA LEU A 591 -21.01 -8.17 22.04
C LEU A 591 -21.94 -7.52 21.02
N THR A 592 -22.13 -8.18 19.88
CA THR A 592 -23.00 -7.73 18.79
C THR A 592 -24.50 -7.77 19.12
N GLY A 593 -24.85 -8.13 20.35
CA GLY A 593 -26.21 -7.98 20.90
C GLY A 593 -26.61 -6.53 21.18
N ALA A 594 -25.66 -5.59 21.22
CA ALA A 594 -25.93 -4.16 21.11
C ALA A 594 -24.66 -3.41 20.65
N ALA A 595 -24.40 -3.41 19.35
CA ALA A 595 -23.20 -2.78 18.78
C ALA A 595 -23.39 -2.30 17.33
N PHE A 596 -22.72 -1.19 17.02
CA PHE A 596 -22.50 -0.70 15.67
C PHE A 596 -21.33 -1.43 15.01
N LEU A 597 -21.56 -1.88 13.77
CA LEU A 597 -20.58 -2.43 12.83
C LEU A 597 -20.66 -1.67 11.51
N HIS A 598 -19.56 -1.63 10.75
CA HIS A 598 -19.66 -1.34 9.32
C HIS A 598 -20.21 -2.56 8.55
N LYS A 599 -21.11 -2.36 7.58
CA LYS A 599 -21.72 -3.44 6.76
C LYS A 599 -20.73 -4.39 6.07
N TYR A 600 -19.49 -3.95 5.83
CA TYR A 600 -18.42 -4.80 5.31
C TYR A 600 -18.07 -5.96 6.24
N TRP A 601 -18.16 -5.78 7.57
CA TRP A 601 -17.86 -6.86 8.51
C TRP A 601 -18.87 -8.00 8.39
N SER A 602 -20.15 -7.69 8.17
CA SER A 602 -21.21 -8.66 7.86
C SER A 602 -20.95 -9.38 6.53
N TYR A 603 -20.51 -8.66 5.50
CA TYR A 603 -20.06 -9.27 4.24
C TYR A 603 -18.84 -10.20 4.44
N LEU A 604 -17.80 -9.75 5.14
CA LEU A 604 -16.57 -10.50 5.37
C LEU A 604 -16.82 -11.73 6.25
N TYR A 605 -17.70 -11.63 7.25
CA TYR A 605 -18.16 -12.75 8.06
C TYR A 605 -18.86 -13.80 7.19
N THR A 606 -19.73 -13.36 6.27
CA THR A 606 -20.50 -14.26 5.39
C THR A 606 -19.68 -14.84 4.22
N LYS A 607 -18.58 -14.19 3.80
CA LYS A 607 -17.87 -14.51 2.54
C LYS A 607 -16.36 -14.76 2.66
N GLY A 608 -15.72 -14.32 3.73
CA GLY A 608 -14.27 -14.46 3.96
C GLY A 608 -13.90 -15.21 5.24
N MET A 609 -14.85 -15.46 6.15
CA MET A 609 -14.58 -16.29 7.34
C MET A 609 -14.46 -17.77 6.94
N PRO A 610 -13.47 -18.53 7.47
CA PRO A 610 -13.33 -19.95 7.19
C PRO A 610 -14.59 -20.75 7.56
N SER A 611 -15.06 -21.61 6.65
CA SER A 611 -16.31 -22.37 6.83
C SER A 611 -16.34 -23.14 8.14
N ASN A 612 -15.25 -23.85 8.47
CA ASN A 612 -15.09 -24.63 9.70
C ASN A 612 -15.20 -23.84 11.03
N LEU A 613 -15.21 -22.50 10.97
CA LEU A 613 -15.55 -21.62 12.09
C LEU A 613 -17.01 -21.16 12.05
N LYS A 614 -17.52 -20.79 10.87
CA LYS A 614 -18.94 -20.43 10.70
C LYS A 614 -19.86 -21.61 10.98
N ASP A 615 -19.52 -22.79 10.47
CA ASP A 615 -20.27 -24.04 10.67
C ASP A 615 -20.28 -24.39 12.17
N TRP A 616 -19.16 -24.23 12.88
CA TRP A 616 -19.10 -24.40 14.34
C TRP A 616 -20.05 -23.44 15.09
N VAL A 617 -20.11 -22.16 14.71
CA VAL A 617 -21.04 -21.18 15.29
C VAL A 617 -22.50 -21.53 15.00
N ASP A 618 -22.79 -21.97 13.78
CA ASP A 618 -24.13 -22.38 13.34
C ASP A 618 -24.60 -23.66 14.06
N ASP A 619 -23.71 -24.63 14.27
CA ASP A 619 -24.00 -25.92 14.91
C ASP A 619 -24.20 -25.79 16.43
N HIS A 620 -23.45 -24.89 17.10
CA HIS A 620 -23.52 -24.70 18.56
C HIS A 620 -24.49 -23.59 18.98
N MET A 621 -25.06 -22.83 18.05
CA MET A 621 -25.97 -21.70 18.33
C MET A 621 -25.40 -20.71 19.36
N ASN A 622 -24.10 -20.45 19.29
CA ASN A 622 -23.35 -19.63 20.24
C ASN A 622 -22.11 -19.01 19.58
N CYS A 623 -21.48 -18.05 20.25
CA CYS A 623 -20.19 -17.46 19.88
C CYS A 623 -20.14 -16.69 18.55
N GLU A 624 -21.26 -16.31 17.93
CA GLU A 624 -21.27 -15.53 16.69
C GLU A 624 -20.73 -14.10 16.91
N ASP A 625 -20.96 -13.56 18.11
CA ASP A 625 -20.41 -12.30 18.61
C ASP A 625 -18.90 -12.38 18.85
N ILE A 626 -18.40 -13.46 19.48
CA ILE A 626 -16.97 -13.73 19.66
C ILE A 626 -16.31 -13.91 18.29
N ALA A 627 -16.94 -14.62 17.36
CA ALA A 627 -16.46 -14.82 15.99
C ALA A 627 -16.33 -13.48 15.23
N MET A 628 -17.31 -12.57 15.37
CA MET A 628 -17.24 -11.23 14.79
C MET A 628 -16.13 -10.39 15.44
N ASN A 629 -15.96 -10.44 16.77
CA ASN A 629 -14.86 -9.76 17.45
C ASN A 629 -13.49 -10.30 16.99
N PHE A 630 -13.32 -11.61 16.87
CA PHE A 630 -12.11 -12.23 16.31
C PHE A 630 -11.85 -11.80 14.87
N LEU A 631 -12.88 -11.67 14.03
CA LEU A 631 -12.75 -11.23 12.64
C LEU A 631 -12.29 -9.77 12.53
N VAL A 632 -12.99 -8.84 13.20
CA VAL A 632 -12.66 -7.40 13.17
C VAL A 632 -11.32 -7.14 13.85
N ALA A 633 -11.04 -7.81 14.97
CA ALA A 633 -9.76 -7.72 15.64
C ALA A 633 -8.64 -8.37 14.81
N ASN A 634 -8.84 -9.47 14.08
CA ASN A 634 -7.75 -9.98 13.23
C ASN A 634 -7.50 -9.09 11.99
N ALA A 635 -8.53 -8.44 11.47
CA ALA A 635 -8.43 -7.59 10.27
C ALA A 635 -7.88 -6.18 10.55
N THR A 636 -8.09 -5.62 11.74
CA THR A 636 -7.61 -4.27 12.13
C THR A 636 -6.54 -4.30 13.23
N ASN A 637 -6.57 -5.35 14.06
CA ASN A 637 -5.94 -5.51 15.38
C ASN A 637 -5.85 -4.25 16.25
N LYS A 638 -6.91 -3.46 16.14
CA LYS A 638 -7.35 -2.49 17.13
C LYS A 638 -8.35 -3.18 18.06
N PRO A 639 -8.39 -2.81 19.35
CA PRO A 639 -9.43 -3.27 20.26
C PRO A 639 -10.78 -2.61 19.92
N PRO A 640 -11.91 -3.22 20.32
CA PRO A 640 -13.24 -2.62 20.20
C PRO A 640 -13.41 -1.42 21.14
N ILE A 641 -14.50 -0.68 21.01
CA ILE A 641 -14.79 0.51 21.82
C ILE A 641 -16.09 0.29 22.61
N LYS A 642 -15.99 0.33 23.93
CA LYS A 642 -17.13 0.43 24.83
C LYS A 642 -17.65 1.88 24.84
N VAL A 643 -18.96 2.04 24.74
CA VAL A 643 -19.63 3.34 24.93
C VAL A 643 -20.55 3.31 26.15
N THR A 644 -20.65 4.44 26.84
CA THR A 644 -21.53 4.72 28.00
C THR A 644 -21.24 3.87 29.25
N PRO A 645 -21.51 4.37 30.48
CA PRO A 645 -21.23 3.64 31.72
C PRO A 645 -22.00 2.33 31.90
N ARG A 646 -23.15 2.16 31.24
CA ARG A 646 -24.15 1.12 31.51
C ARG A 646 -23.53 -0.29 31.55
N LYS A 647 -23.73 -0.99 32.67
CA LYS A 647 -23.33 -2.41 32.85
C LYS A 647 -24.50 -3.41 32.76
N LYS A 648 -25.74 -3.01 33.05
CA LYS A 648 -26.88 -3.94 33.09
C LYS A 648 -27.67 -3.96 31.78
N PHE A 649 -27.77 -5.16 31.20
CA PHE A 649 -28.49 -5.47 29.94
C PHE A 649 -29.50 -6.60 30.15
N LYS A 650 -30.20 -6.62 31.29
CA LYS A 650 -31.29 -7.57 31.54
C LYS A 650 -32.62 -6.92 31.19
N CYS A 651 -33.36 -7.56 30.29
CA CYS A 651 -34.79 -7.32 30.08
C CYS A 651 -35.56 -7.46 31.41
N PRO A 652 -36.30 -6.44 31.88
CA PRO A 652 -37.08 -6.52 33.13
C PRO A 652 -38.33 -7.40 33.02
N GLU A 653 -38.86 -7.53 31.80
CA GLU A 653 -40.15 -8.18 31.49
C GLU A 653 -39.97 -9.66 31.10
N CYS A 654 -38.75 -10.11 30.83
CA CYS A 654 -38.46 -11.44 30.31
C CYS A 654 -38.32 -12.48 31.43
N ILE A 655 -39.09 -13.58 31.34
CA ILE A 655 -39.06 -14.67 32.31
C ILE A 655 -37.72 -15.44 32.20
N ASN A 656 -37.08 -15.72 33.34
CA ASN A 656 -35.69 -16.25 33.42
C ASN A 656 -35.42 -17.56 32.66
N ASN A 657 -36.46 -18.29 32.23
CA ASN A 657 -36.33 -19.63 31.63
C ASN A 657 -35.99 -19.61 30.12
N GLU A 658 -36.04 -18.46 29.45
CA GLU A 658 -35.87 -18.33 27.99
C GLU A 658 -34.60 -17.55 27.57
N MET A 659 -33.58 -17.52 28.42
CA MET A 659 -32.30 -16.85 28.14
C MET A 659 -31.19 -17.87 27.87
N LEU A 660 -30.63 -17.88 26.65
CA LEU A 660 -29.50 -18.75 26.28
C LEU A 660 -28.29 -18.61 27.22
N SER A 661 -28.09 -17.42 27.79
CA SER A 661 -27.02 -17.12 28.74
C SER A 661 -27.29 -17.57 30.19
N ALA A 662 -28.43 -18.21 30.47
CA ALA A 662 -28.76 -18.74 31.80
C ALA A 662 -28.28 -20.19 32.00
N ASP A 663 -27.92 -20.90 30.92
CA ASP A 663 -27.30 -22.22 31.01
C ASP A 663 -25.84 -22.11 31.49
N LEU A 664 -25.46 -23.01 32.41
CA LEU A 664 -24.09 -23.19 32.89
C LEU A 664 -23.15 -23.64 31.77
N GLY A 665 -23.65 -24.39 30.78
CA GLY A 665 -22.89 -24.79 29.60
C GLY A 665 -22.41 -23.60 28.74
N HIS A 666 -23.22 -22.55 28.63
CA HIS A 666 -23.02 -21.42 27.73
C HIS A 666 -21.65 -20.70 27.90
N MET A 667 -21.16 -20.60 29.14
CA MET A 667 -19.87 -19.95 29.45
C MET A 667 -18.67 -20.86 29.15
N VAL A 668 -18.87 -22.19 29.21
CA VAL A 668 -17.87 -23.21 28.86
C VAL A 668 -17.72 -23.27 27.34
N GLU A 669 -18.83 -23.26 26.60
CA GLU A 669 -18.83 -23.17 25.13
C GLU A 669 -18.10 -21.92 24.63
N ARG A 670 -18.42 -20.74 25.18
CA ARG A 670 -17.73 -19.48 24.84
C ARG A 670 -16.22 -19.56 25.09
N THR A 671 -15.80 -20.23 26.15
CA THR A 671 -14.38 -20.53 26.42
C THR A 671 -13.77 -21.47 25.38
N GLN A 672 -14.48 -22.52 24.96
CA GLN A 672 -14.03 -23.42 23.87
C GLN A 672 -13.93 -22.68 22.53
N CYS A 673 -14.89 -21.81 22.21
CA CYS A 673 -14.90 -20.98 21.01
C CYS A 673 -13.65 -20.10 20.89
N ILE A 674 -13.27 -19.37 21.95
CA ILE A 674 -12.05 -18.55 21.96
C ILE A 674 -10.82 -19.42 21.61
N ASN A 675 -10.67 -20.59 22.23
CA ASN A 675 -9.54 -21.48 21.96
C ASN A 675 -9.57 -22.05 20.53
N ARG A 676 -10.74 -22.41 20.00
CA ARG A 676 -10.91 -22.90 18.62
C ARG A 676 -10.59 -21.82 17.60
N PHE A 677 -11.07 -20.59 17.82
CA PHE A 677 -10.81 -19.46 16.94
C PHE A 677 -9.33 -19.05 16.99
N THR A 678 -8.70 -19.03 18.17
CA THR A 678 -7.25 -18.79 18.32
C THR A 678 -6.42 -19.76 17.48
N LYS A 679 -6.76 -21.05 17.51
CA LYS A 679 -6.07 -22.08 16.70
C LYS A 679 -6.29 -21.87 15.19
N ALA A 680 -7.50 -21.47 14.77
CA ALA A 680 -7.82 -21.27 13.36
C ALA A 680 -7.29 -19.94 12.76
N PHE A 681 -7.15 -18.89 13.57
CA PHE A 681 -6.53 -17.62 13.18
C PHE A 681 -5.00 -17.63 13.36
N GLY A 682 -4.41 -18.71 13.89
CA GLY A 682 -2.97 -18.89 14.10
C GLY A 682 -2.36 -18.06 15.25
N ARG A 683 -3.12 -17.14 15.84
CA ARG A 683 -2.74 -16.26 16.95
C ARG A 683 -3.97 -15.90 17.79
N MET A 684 -3.76 -15.22 18.92
CA MET A 684 -4.82 -14.44 19.57
C MET A 684 -4.92 -13.07 18.90
N PRO A 685 -6.01 -12.73 18.18
CA PRO A 685 -6.16 -11.40 17.57
C PRO A 685 -6.86 -10.39 18.49
N LEU A 686 -7.59 -10.85 19.52
CA LEU A 686 -8.24 -9.97 20.48
C LEU A 686 -7.18 -9.20 21.26
N LYS A 687 -7.46 -7.91 21.51
CA LYS A 687 -6.60 -7.05 22.33
C LYS A 687 -7.39 -6.43 23.46
N SER A 688 -6.80 -6.46 24.65
CA SER A 688 -7.28 -5.72 25.80
C SER A 688 -7.11 -4.22 25.61
N VAL A 689 -8.04 -3.45 26.18
CA VAL A 689 -7.98 -1.99 26.29
C VAL A 689 -8.76 -1.52 27.51
N GLU A 690 -8.27 -0.48 28.17
CA GLU A 690 -9.03 0.28 29.17
C GLU A 690 -9.54 1.58 28.53
N PHE A 691 -10.54 1.46 27.64
CA PHE A 691 -11.09 2.61 26.92
C PHE A 691 -12.62 2.57 26.86
N ARG A 692 -13.24 3.67 27.28
CA ARG A 692 -14.67 3.95 27.14
C ARG A 692 -14.85 5.35 26.57
N ALA A 693 -15.73 5.48 25.57
CA ALA A 693 -16.23 6.78 25.15
C ALA A 693 -17.51 7.12 25.92
N ASP A 694 -17.57 8.33 26.47
CA ASP A 694 -18.75 8.97 27.05
C ASP A 694 -18.92 10.36 26.41
N PRO A 695 -20.12 10.98 26.45
CA PRO A 695 -20.31 12.33 25.93
C PRO A 695 -19.46 13.39 26.63
N VAL A 696 -19.14 14.46 25.90
CA VAL A 696 -18.61 15.69 26.49
C VAL A 696 -19.63 16.22 27.52
N LEU A 697 -19.15 16.65 28.69
CA LEU A 697 -19.94 17.00 29.88
C LEU A 697 -20.67 15.83 30.57
N PHE A 698 -20.32 14.57 30.29
CA PHE A 698 -20.83 13.44 31.07
C PHE A 698 -20.37 13.53 32.53
N LYS A 699 -21.33 13.48 33.47
CA LYS A 699 -21.20 13.73 34.92
C LYS A 699 -20.76 15.14 35.35
N ASP A 700 -20.39 16.04 34.44
CA ASP A 700 -20.04 17.40 34.83
C ASP A 700 -21.25 18.16 35.42
N PRO A 701 -21.04 19.07 36.40
CA PRO A 701 -22.10 19.85 37.05
C PRO A 701 -22.58 21.02 36.16
N PHE A 702 -22.93 20.70 34.92
CA PHE A 702 -23.36 21.64 33.88
C PHE A 702 -24.87 21.52 33.61
N PRO A 703 -25.58 22.63 33.28
CA PRO A 703 -27.03 22.60 33.01
C PRO A 703 -27.41 21.67 31.84
N GLU A 704 -28.48 20.91 32.00
CA GLU A 704 -29.03 19.95 31.01
C GLU A 704 -29.29 20.60 29.65
N LYS A 705 -29.75 21.87 29.64
CA LYS A 705 -29.97 22.68 28.42
C LYS A 705 -28.70 22.90 27.56
N LEU A 706 -27.52 22.65 28.11
CA LEU A 706 -26.22 22.78 27.45
C LEU A 706 -25.55 21.42 27.19
N LYS A 707 -26.15 20.32 27.66
CA LYS A 707 -25.72 18.95 27.39
C LYS A 707 -26.44 18.42 26.15
N ARG A 708 -25.67 17.91 25.19
CA ARG A 708 -26.23 17.36 23.93
C ARG A 708 -26.94 16.02 24.13
N PHE A 709 -26.53 15.26 25.12
CA PHE A 709 -27.11 13.97 25.50
C PHE A 709 -27.37 14.03 27.00
N ASN A 710 -28.64 13.92 27.40
CA ASN A 710 -29.09 14.00 28.79
C ASN A 710 -29.46 12.60 29.32
N ASP A 711 -30.12 11.77 28.50
CA ASP A 711 -30.65 10.47 28.90
C ASP A 711 -29.59 9.34 28.83
N ILE A 712 -28.35 9.60 29.23
CA ILE A 712 -27.30 8.58 29.31
C ILE A 712 -27.48 7.75 30.58
N GLY A 713 -27.49 6.42 30.43
CA GLY A 713 -27.86 5.50 31.50
C GLY A 713 -26.98 5.58 32.76
N SER A 714 -27.56 5.24 33.91
CA SER A 714 -26.83 5.01 35.15
C SER A 714 -25.90 3.78 35.05
N LEU A 715 -24.90 3.72 35.94
CA LEU A 715 -23.93 2.61 36.07
C LEU A 715 -24.60 1.24 36.31
#